data_AF-A0A8T1UXC0-F1
#
_entry.id   AF-A0A8T1UXC0-F1
#
_cell.length_a   1.000
_cell.length_b   1.000
_cell.length_c   1.000
_cell.angle_alpha   90.00
_cell.angle_beta   90.00
_cell.angle_gamma   90.00
#
_symmetry.space_group_name_H-M   'P 1'
#
loop_
_entity.id
_entity.type
_entity.pdbx_description
1 polymer ?
#
loop_
_entity_poly.entity_id
_entity_poly.type
_entity_poly.pdbx_seq_one_letter_code
_entity_poly.pdbx_strand_id
1 'polypeptide(L)'
;MATPPPAPATAADVQKGFSALALDAPVPAAPAAAALPIDEKLAKLAAITGAPLSAEVEAQLRALFAEKAHPIAYDGFEPSGRVTLASGLLRSLNAQRLMDAGCHVRLLVADSHALLNNKFGGDLKKLQSVSTYMVEVWKALGLDADKLPNLEIMLASTETARHAGAYWSQVLDAAGRFTVERVQQCAPIMGRKTDDAVHNTNRILYPLMQLADGFLLQADIYQLGADQEAGNELVRDYIAQKELPNKPVFLTHPLLLGLKQEQFKMTTTDAESAIYVDDTAAEVKTKIKKAYCVPGEVEGNPVLNYLKYLVFPLNAEGITLERSEKNGGNLTFATYNELEAAFAGEKVHPADLKPCLTKYINALLEPVRQHFASGPLKTMFSSIKKLKVSPIPDSDKLASLTLPGFPESAKEWKPSSLSLEERYALARSVGEECIQENELQALLEKKDHPVCYDGFEPSGRMHIAQGVLRTVNVNKLTSTGSVFRFWVADWFAMLNNKMGGDLDKIRMVGQYMVEIWKSVGMDMTNVEFLWASKEIISHSASYWLRVMDIARRTTIARTLKCCTIMGRKEKEGMQAAQILYPLMQCADIFNLKADICQLGIDQRKINMLARDYCDQAKIRFKPIILSHHMLMGLKEGQEKMSKSDPESAIFMEDAAEDVSRKIENAFCPEGVVEANPILDYMEHIICPRYAAQGVTVKLVDGSEKTFSAYQELEDAFVARQVSGADLKVALTKYLNEILEPVREHFSKGEAKELLAKRALTKVRADSGVEDVVKTRAGDSSGDEASDENQSEQAAWRSASTRSKKNAIRLLDVASLSVEGSQGHANEDRYVVTSNERFHLFAVMDGHGGSWAGDFLVDELFKTLDDVYDDGFDHAKLSKAMEQLDRTFCAMATRKMDMSGACLLAVLLYVDPNTDTPQKIVLNIGDCRVIIQEAPESAATGKKAKGKAPPTTAGKTFALSEDHCAANVKERTRALHSGAYIQNKRIAGVLEPFRTIGDIDMKGPDMKNWVIPTPEVRQSELLVGRSILVIATDGVWTVLNNNRTMALAVKELGANGARPSAESAAQAIVKEAREFGSSDDVTVIVVSV
;
A
#
# COMPACT_ATOMS: atom_id res chain seq x y z
N MET A 1 -9.13 40.54 40.36
CA MET A 1 -9.80 39.30 39.94
C MET A 1 -9.55 39.13 38.46
N ALA A 2 -8.96 38.00 38.07
CA ALA A 2 -8.54 37.74 36.71
C ALA A 2 -9.73 37.83 35.74
N THR A 3 -9.54 38.55 34.64
CA THR A 3 -10.45 38.53 33.51
C THR A 3 -10.67 37.07 33.06
N PRO A 4 -11.91 36.67 32.76
CA PRO A 4 -12.17 35.32 32.27
C PRO A 4 -11.42 35.12 30.95
N PRO A 5 -10.93 33.90 30.67
CA PRO A 5 -10.34 33.57 29.38
C PRO A 5 -11.36 33.84 28.27
N PRO A 6 -10.92 34.30 27.08
CA PRO A 6 -11.83 34.49 25.95
C PRO A 6 -12.55 33.18 25.63
N ALA A 7 -13.84 33.28 25.30
CA ALA A 7 -14.64 32.13 24.89
C ALA A 7 -13.99 31.43 23.68
N PRO A 8 -14.01 30.08 23.61
CA PRO A 8 -13.59 29.38 22.40
C PRO A 8 -14.42 29.85 21.21
N ALA A 9 -13.78 29.99 20.05
CA ALA A 9 -14.44 30.25 18.78
C ALA A 9 -15.64 29.30 18.61
N THR A 10 -16.81 29.85 18.34
CA THR A 10 -18.02 29.05 18.08
C THR A 10 -17.87 28.33 16.73
N ALA A 11 -18.64 27.26 16.48
CA ALA A 11 -18.62 26.60 15.18
C ALA A 11 -18.92 27.57 14.00
N ALA A 12 -19.66 28.65 14.26
CA ALA A 12 -19.91 29.73 13.31
C ALA A 12 -18.67 30.60 13.03
N ASP A 13 -17.77 30.75 14.00
CA ASP A 13 -16.49 31.47 13.82
C ASP A 13 -15.48 30.64 13.01
N VAL A 14 -15.55 29.30 13.09
CA VAL A 14 -14.74 28.38 12.28
C VAL A 14 -15.17 28.43 10.81
N GLN A 15 -16.42 28.76 10.50
CA GLN A 15 -16.93 28.87 9.12
C GLN A 15 -16.52 30.19 8.45
N LYS A 16 -16.12 31.19 9.23
CA LYS A 16 -15.81 32.55 8.74
C LYS A 16 -14.43 32.55 8.09
N GLY A 17 -14.38 32.58 6.76
CA GLY A 17 -13.14 32.54 5.95
C GLY A 17 -12.93 31.24 5.17
N PHE A 18 -13.86 30.28 5.25
CA PHE A 18 -13.92 29.15 4.32
C PHE A 18 -15.06 29.34 3.33
N SER A 19 -14.86 28.83 2.11
CA SER A 19 -15.86 28.94 1.04
C SER A 19 -17.17 28.25 1.45
N ALA A 20 -18.28 28.94 1.18
CA ALA A 20 -19.64 28.41 1.30
C ALA A 20 -20.22 28.00 -0.06
N LEU A 21 -19.45 28.14 -1.16
CA LEU A 21 -19.89 27.75 -2.50
C LEU A 21 -20.05 26.23 -2.57
N ALA A 22 -21.12 25.79 -3.19
CA ALA A 22 -21.28 24.39 -3.54
C ALA A 22 -20.21 24.01 -4.57
N LEU A 23 -19.55 22.86 -4.42
CA LEU A 23 -18.55 22.36 -5.37
C LEU A 23 -19.09 22.23 -6.81
N ASP A 24 -20.41 22.07 -6.94
CA ASP A 24 -21.15 21.96 -8.21
C ASP A 24 -21.59 23.32 -8.79
N ALA A 25 -21.32 24.44 -8.08
CA ALA A 25 -21.62 25.77 -8.59
C ALA A 25 -20.67 26.12 -9.76
N PRO A 26 -21.14 26.89 -10.76
CA PRO A 26 -20.28 27.36 -11.84
C PRO A 26 -19.08 28.12 -11.29
N VAL A 27 -17.88 27.77 -11.77
CA VAL A 27 -16.66 28.48 -11.42
C VAL A 27 -16.80 29.96 -11.79
N PRO A 28 -16.55 30.89 -10.84
CA PRO A 28 -16.64 32.33 -11.12
C PRO A 28 -15.69 32.72 -12.27
N ALA A 29 -16.20 33.46 -13.25
CA ALA A 29 -15.40 33.90 -14.38
C ALA A 29 -14.35 34.95 -13.94
N ALA A 30 -13.11 34.78 -14.39
CA ALA A 30 -12.03 35.75 -14.25
C ALA A 30 -11.58 36.26 -15.65
N PRO A 31 -12.33 37.18 -16.29
CA PRO A 31 -12.29 37.39 -17.73
C PRO A 31 -10.93 37.87 -18.26
N ALA A 32 -10.22 38.69 -17.47
CA ALA A 32 -8.95 39.28 -17.88
C ALA A 32 -7.80 38.26 -17.92
N ALA A 33 -7.73 37.35 -16.94
CA ALA A 33 -6.71 36.30 -16.90
C ALA A 33 -7.01 35.16 -17.90
N ALA A 34 -8.30 34.88 -18.16
CA ALA A 34 -8.69 33.92 -19.19
C ALA A 34 -8.30 34.35 -20.61
N ALA A 35 -8.24 35.65 -20.89
CA ALA A 35 -7.92 36.20 -22.21
C ALA A 35 -6.43 36.16 -22.59
N LEU A 36 -5.54 35.77 -21.66
CA LEU A 36 -4.10 35.69 -21.95
C LEU A 36 -3.79 34.65 -23.04
N PRO A 37 -2.82 34.94 -23.93
CA PRO A 37 -2.28 33.95 -24.86
C PRO A 37 -1.79 32.70 -24.12
N ILE A 38 -1.97 31.53 -24.73
CA ILE A 38 -1.61 30.25 -24.10
C ILE A 38 -0.14 30.19 -23.69
N ASP A 39 0.77 30.75 -24.49
CA ASP A 39 2.20 30.73 -24.18
C ASP A 39 2.54 31.58 -22.95
N GLU A 40 1.83 32.68 -22.73
CA GLU A 40 1.97 33.49 -21.50
C GLU A 40 1.43 32.75 -20.28
N LYS A 41 0.31 32.03 -20.42
CA LYS A 41 -0.22 31.16 -19.36
C LYS A 41 0.80 30.08 -18.99
N LEU A 42 1.35 29.39 -19.98
CA LEU A 42 2.35 28.34 -19.77
C LEU A 42 3.63 28.87 -19.13
N ALA A 43 4.08 30.06 -19.51
CA ALA A 43 5.25 30.70 -18.87
C ALA A 43 5.03 30.96 -17.37
N LYS A 44 3.82 31.41 -16.99
CA LYS A 44 3.44 31.59 -15.58
C LYS A 44 3.42 30.25 -14.83
N LEU A 45 2.95 29.18 -15.45
CA LEU A 45 2.93 27.84 -14.87
C LEU A 45 4.32 27.20 -14.79
N ALA A 46 5.19 27.41 -15.77
CA ALA A 46 6.58 26.96 -15.74
C ALA A 46 7.35 27.58 -14.55
N ALA A 47 7.03 28.83 -14.18
CA ALA A 47 7.66 29.47 -13.03
C ALA A 47 7.39 28.75 -11.70
N ILE A 48 6.31 27.96 -11.61
CA ILE A 48 5.95 27.15 -10.42
C ILE A 48 6.93 25.98 -10.25
N THR A 49 7.32 25.30 -11.34
CA THR A 49 8.23 24.15 -11.30
C THR A 49 9.69 24.58 -11.09
N GLY A 50 10.01 25.85 -11.34
CA GLY A 50 11.37 26.37 -11.25
C GLY A 50 12.28 25.94 -12.40
N ALA A 51 11.72 25.30 -13.43
CA ALA A 51 12.38 24.80 -14.62
C ALA A 51 11.42 24.87 -15.83
N PRO A 52 11.91 24.73 -17.08
CA PRO A 52 11.01 24.56 -18.21
C PRO A 52 10.05 23.37 -18.01
N LEU A 53 8.81 23.49 -18.49
CA LEU A 53 7.86 22.38 -18.50
C LEU A 53 8.37 21.25 -19.41
N SER A 54 8.11 20.00 -19.03
CA SER A 54 8.38 18.88 -19.94
C SER A 54 7.43 18.96 -21.14
N ALA A 55 7.84 18.40 -22.29
CA ALA A 55 7.01 18.38 -23.49
C ALA A 55 5.64 17.73 -23.25
N GLU A 56 5.58 16.71 -22.40
CA GLU A 56 4.35 16.04 -22.00
C GLU A 56 3.43 16.96 -21.20
N VAL A 57 3.94 17.59 -20.13
CA VAL A 57 3.15 18.50 -19.28
C VAL A 57 2.68 19.71 -20.07
N GLU A 58 3.53 20.27 -20.93
CA GLU A 58 3.14 21.38 -21.80
C GLU A 58 2.00 20.99 -22.75
N ALA A 59 2.09 19.82 -23.39
CA ALA A 59 1.03 19.33 -24.28
C ALA A 59 -0.30 19.11 -23.53
N GLN A 60 -0.24 18.54 -22.32
CA GLN A 60 -1.41 18.35 -21.46
C GLN A 60 -2.05 19.69 -21.06
N LEU A 61 -1.25 20.68 -20.65
CA LEU A 61 -1.76 22.01 -20.30
C LEU A 61 -2.38 22.73 -21.51
N ARG A 62 -1.77 22.65 -22.69
CA ARG A 62 -2.33 23.22 -23.92
C ARG A 62 -3.70 22.61 -24.24
N ALA A 63 -3.82 21.28 -24.15
CA ALA A 63 -5.08 20.59 -24.34
C ALA A 63 -6.13 21.02 -23.30
N LEU A 64 -5.72 21.09 -22.02
CA LEU A 64 -6.59 21.49 -20.92
C LEU A 64 -7.14 22.90 -21.09
N PHE A 65 -6.30 23.89 -21.44
CA PHE A 65 -6.76 25.27 -21.67
C PHE A 65 -7.56 25.44 -22.97
N ALA A 66 -7.45 24.52 -23.92
CA ALA A 66 -8.31 24.49 -25.10
C ALA A 66 -9.71 23.96 -24.78
N GLU A 67 -9.81 23.02 -23.84
CA GLU A 67 -11.08 22.44 -23.39
C GLU A 67 -11.79 23.32 -22.34
N LYS A 68 -11.03 23.84 -21.36
CA LYS A 68 -11.55 24.57 -20.20
C LYS A 68 -10.96 25.97 -20.13
N ALA A 69 -11.83 26.98 -20.15
CA ALA A 69 -11.43 28.38 -19.99
C ALA A 69 -10.80 28.69 -18.63
N HIS A 70 -11.28 28.01 -17.57
CA HIS A 70 -10.83 28.16 -16.18
C HIS A 70 -10.57 26.78 -15.55
N PRO A 71 -9.43 26.14 -15.83
CA PRO A 71 -9.07 24.89 -15.19
C PRO A 71 -8.96 25.05 -13.67
N ILE A 72 -9.35 24.02 -12.91
CA ILE A 72 -9.30 24.04 -11.45
C ILE A 72 -7.96 23.49 -10.98
N ALA A 73 -7.18 24.30 -10.25
CA ALA A 73 -5.94 23.89 -9.63
C ALA A 73 -6.12 23.71 -8.11
N TYR A 74 -5.48 22.69 -7.55
CA TYR A 74 -5.61 22.34 -6.14
C TYR A 74 -4.25 22.19 -5.44
N ASP A 75 -4.21 22.62 -4.18
CA ASP A 75 -3.14 22.34 -3.23
C ASP A 75 -3.66 22.11 -1.80
N GLY A 76 -3.04 21.19 -1.07
CA GLY A 76 -3.50 20.69 0.23
C GLY A 76 -2.51 20.92 1.36
N PHE A 77 -3.00 21.33 2.53
CA PHE A 77 -2.15 21.75 3.66
C PHE A 77 -2.62 21.17 4.98
N GLU A 78 -1.77 20.36 5.62
CA GLU A 78 -1.98 19.98 7.02
C GLU A 78 -1.83 21.21 7.95
N PRO A 79 -2.84 21.56 8.77
CA PRO A 79 -2.65 22.52 9.85
C PRO A 79 -1.77 21.91 10.96
N SER A 80 -0.45 22.02 10.81
CA SER A 80 0.53 21.31 11.64
C SER A 80 1.39 22.18 12.55
N GLY A 81 1.17 23.49 12.60
CA GLY A 81 1.95 24.40 13.45
C GLY A 81 1.99 25.83 12.92
N ARG A 82 3.10 26.51 13.23
CA ARG A 82 3.42 27.82 12.64
C ARG A 82 3.65 27.64 11.13
N VAL A 83 3.23 28.62 10.33
CA VAL A 83 3.37 28.58 8.87
C VAL A 83 4.82 28.93 8.48
N THR A 84 5.44 28.07 7.66
CA THR A 84 6.82 28.25 7.21
C THR A 84 6.86 29.09 5.93
N LEU A 85 8.05 29.52 5.49
CA LEU A 85 8.18 30.17 4.17
C LEU A 85 7.67 29.29 3.02
N ALA A 86 7.81 27.96 3.12
CA ALA A 86 7.29 27.05 2.11
C ALA A 86 5.76 27.04 2.11
N SER A 87 5.10 26.76 3.24
CA SER A 87 3.63 26.69 3.28
C SER A 87 2.92 28.05 3.21
N GLY A 88 3.65 29.15 3.46
CA GLY A 88 3.17 30.52 3.35
C GLY A 88 3.56 31.16 2.00
N LEU A 89 4.76 31.75 1.95
CA LEU A 89 5.20 32.60 0.83
C LEU A 89 5.23 31.88 -0.52
N LEU A 90 5.93 30.74 -0.61
CA LEU A 90 6.08 30.02 -1.89
C LEU A 90 4.73 29.61 -2.46
N ARG A 91 3.83 29.17 -1.58
CA ARG A 91 2.50 28.65 -1.95
C ARG A 91 1.54 29.77 -2.31
N SER A 92 1.63 30.90 -1.62
CA SER A 92 0.89 32.12 -1.99
C SER A 92 1.32 32.63 -3.37
N LEU A 93 2.62 32.61 -3.65
CA LEU A 93 3.16 32.96 -4.97
C LEU A 93 2.68 31.99 -6.06
N ASN A 94 2.71 30.68 -5.81
CA ASN A 94 2.25 29.69 -6.78
C ASN A 94 0.74 29.78 -7.04
N ALA A 95 -0.07 29.98 -6.00
CA ALA A 95 -1.50 30.24 -6.14
C ALA A 95 -1.76 31.50 -7.00
N GLN A 96 -1.02 32.58 -6.77
CA GLN A 96 -1.13 33.78 -7.61
C GLN A 96 -0.76 33.51 -9.07
N ARG A 97 0.30 32.74 -9.33
CA ARG A 97 0.70 32.35 -10.71
C ARG A 97 -0.37 31.52 -11.43
N LEU A 98 -1.02 30.61 -10.72
CA LEU A 98 -2.16 29.83 -11.25
C LEU A 98 -3.32 30.76 -11.60
N MET A 99 -3.71 31.65 -10.66
CA MET A 99 -4.77 32.62 -10.87
C MET A 99 -4.48 33.56 -12.05
N ASP A 100 -3.25 34.05 -12.14
CA ASP A 100 -2.77 34.90 -13.23
C ASP A 100 -2.71 34.15 -14.57
N ALA A 101 -2.58 32.82 -14.58
CA ALA A 101 -2.67 31.99 -15.77
C ALA A 101 -4.13 31.69 -16.18
N GLY A 102 -5.11 32.20 -15.42
CA GLY A 102 -6.53 32.02 -15.68
C GLY A 102 -7.15 30.80 -15.00
N CYS A 103 -6.43 30.10 -14.12
CA CYS A 103 -6.96 29.00 -13.34
C CYS A 103 -7.85 29.49 -12.19
N HIS A 104 -8.76 28.63 -11.76
CA HIS A 104 -9.44 28.73 -10.48
C HIS A 104 -8.66 27.93 -9.44
N VAL A 105 -8.41 28.49 -8.27
CA VAL A 105 -7.54 27.86 -7.27
C VAL A 105 -8.34 27.43 -6.04
N ARG A 106 -8.23 26.15 -5.67
CA ARG A 106 -8.78 25.58 -4.44
C ARG A 106 -7.66 25.22 -3.48
N LEU A 107 -7.61 25.89 -2.33
CA LEU A 107 -6.69 25.56 -1.25
C LEU A 107 -7.43 24.75 -0.18
N LEU A 108 -7.03 23.49 0.04
CA LEU A 108 -7.63 22.64 1.06
C LEU A 108 -6.84 22.72 2.36
N VAL A 109 -7.49 23.23 3.40
CA VAL A 109 -7.03 23.07 4.78
C VAL A 109 -7.39 21.65 5.22
N ALA A 110 -6.38 20.79 5.21
CA ALA A 110 -6.50 19.35 5.39
C ALA A 110 -6.50 18.96 6.89
N ASP A 111 -7.48 19.46 7.64
CA ASP A 111 -7.61 19.25 9.08
C ASP A 111 -7.84 17.78 9.48
N SER A 112 -8.62 17.04 8.67
CA SER A 112 -8.83 15.60 8.84
C SER A 112 -7.57 14.79 8.56
N HIS A 113 -6.75 15.24 7.59
CA HIS A 113 -5.44 14.67 7.31
C HIS A 113 -4.45 14.93 8.45
N ALA A 114 -4.43 16.15 8.99
CA ALA A 114 -3.61 16.48 10.16
C ALA A 114 -4.04 15.70 11.42
N LEU A 115 -5.35 15.44 11.59
CA LEU A 115 -5.87 14.55 12.63
C LEU A 115 -5.30 13.14 12.46
N LEU A 116 -5.39 12.57 11.26
CA LEU A 116 -4.86 11.25 10.93
C LEU A 116 -3.34 11.18 11.09
N ASN A 117 -2.62 12.25 10.77
CA ASN A 117 -1.18 12.32 10.95
C ASN A 117 -0.76 12.69 12.40
N ASN A 118 -1.70 12.64 13.34
CA ASN A 118 -1.52 12.86 14.79
C ASN A 118 -0.92 14.24 15.14
N LYS A 119 -1.18 15.27 14.33
CA LYS A 119 -0.75 16.63 14.68
C LYS A 119 -1.44 17.07 15.96
N PHE A 120 -0.66 17.64 16.89
CA PHE A 120 -1.10 18.04 18.24
C PHE A 120 -1.77 16.93 19.06
N GLY A 121 -1.37 15.67 18.84
CA GLY A 121 -1.99 14.51 19.50
C GLY A 121 -3.45 14.28 19.08
N GLY A 122 -3.89 14.88 17.96
CA GLY A 122 -5.24 14.77 17.46
C GLY A 122 -6.27 15.66 18.16
N ASP A 123 -5.83 16.72 18.83
CA ASP A 123 -6.71 17.68 19.50
C ASP A 123 -7.42 18.57 18.48
N LEU A 124 -8.71 18.30 18.25
CA LEU A 124 -9.54 19.01 17.27
C LEU A 124 -9.58 20.53 17.51
N LYS A 125 -9.55 21.01 18.75
CA LYS A 125 -9.58 22.45 19.05
C LYS A 125 -8.29 23.13 18.62
N LYS A 126 -7.15 22.48 18.84
CA LYS A 126 -5.85 22.98 18.37
C LYS A 126 -5.77 22.96 16.85
N LEU A 127 -6.23 21.88 16.21
CA LEU A 127 -6.27 21.77 14.75
C LEU A 127 -7.13 22.88 14.13
N GLN A 128 -8.31 23.15 14.68
CA GLN A 128 -9.17 24.26 14.26
C GLN A 128 -8.48 25.62 14.44
N SER A 129 -7.89 25.88 15.59
CA SER A 129 -7.18 27.15 15.83
C SER A 129 -6.02 27.37 14.86
N VAL A 130 -5.28 26.31 14.51
CA VAL A 130 -4.17 26.37 13.55
C VAL A 130 -4.68 26.53 12.12
N SER A 131 -5.81 25.89 11.80
CA SER A 131 -6.50 26.04 10.51
C SER A 131 -6.87 27.51 10.27
N THR A 132 -7.55 28.16 11.23
CA THR A 132 -7.90 29.58 11.14
C THR A 132 -6.66 30.47 11.04
N TYR A 133 -5.62 30.18 11.84
CA TYR A 133 -4.36 30.93 11.76
C TYR A 133 -3.71 30.86 10.38
N MET A 134 -3.71 29.68 9.74
CA MET A 134 -3.14 29.49 8.41
C MET A 134 -3.89 30.31 7.34
N VAL A 135 -5.23 30.32 7.40
CA VAL A 135 -6.06 31.15 6.50
C VAL A 135 -5.78 32.63 6.68
N GLU A 136 -5.65 33.10 7.92
CA GLU A 136 -5.32 34.52 8.20
C GLU A 136 -3.90 34.90 7.75
N VAL A 137 -2.94 33.97 7.78
CA VAL A 137 -1.61 34.19 7.17
C VAL A 137 -1.73 34.33 5.65
N TRP A 138 -2.47 33.46 4.97
CA TRP A 138 -2.65 33.55 3.52
C TRP A 138 -3.35 34.84 3.09
N LYS A 139 -4.38 35.29 3.84
CA LYS A 139 -5.00 36.61 3.63
C LYS A 139 -3.98 37.73 3.72
N ALA A 140 -3.11 37.71 4.73
CA ALA A 140 -2.05 38.71 4.88
C ALA A 140 -0.98 38.65 3.78
N LEU A 141 -0.83 37.51 3.11
CA LEU A 141 0.03 37.31 1.94
C LEU A 141 -0.67 37.62 0.61
N GLY A 142 -1.89 38.15 0.64
CA GLY A 142 -2.64 38.58 -0.54
C GLY A 142 -3.65 37.55 -1.07
N LEU A 143 -3.73 36.35 -0.48
CA LEU A 143 -4.73 35.33 -0.83
C LEU A 143 -6.01 35.52 -0.01
N ASP A 144 -6.72 36.61 -0.28
CA ASP A 144 -7.98 36.92 0.35
C ASP A 144 -9.16 36.45 -0.52
N ALA A 145 -9.73 35.29 -0.19
CA ALA A 145 -10.86 34.69 -0.93
C ALA A 145 -12.11 35.58 -0.99
N ASP A 146 -12.26 36.54 -0.05
CA ASP A 146 -13.36 37.51 -0.09
C ASP A 146 -13.16 38.57 -1.20
N LYS A 147 -11.92 38.72 -1.70
CA LYS A 147 -11.52 39.71 -2.71
C LYS A 147 -11.13 39.09 -4.05
N LEU A 148 -10.75 37.81 -4.05
CA LEU A 148 -10.27 37.09 -5.22
C LEU A 148 -11.35 36.12 -5.70
N PRO A 149 -12.05 36.42 -6.81
CA PRO A 149 -13.20 35.62 -7.26
C PRO A 149 -12.79 34.22 -7.75
N ASN A 150 -11.52 34.03 -8.13
CA ASN A 150 -10.98 32.76 -8.61
C ASN A 150 -10.18 31.99 -7.54
N LEU A 151 -10.43 32.27 -6.25
CA LEU A 151 -9.80 31.59 -5.11
C LEU A 151 -10.88 31.05 -4.16
N GLU A 152 -10.75 29.77 -3.81
CA GLU A 152 -11.53 29.13 -2.75
C GLU A 152 -10.60 28.53 -1.70
N ILE A 153 -10.90 28.79 -0.43
CA ILE A 153 -10.23 28.15 0.70
C ILE A 153 -11.24 27.22 1.38
N MET A 154 -10.92 25.93 1.45
CA MET A 154 -11.85 24.88 1.86
C MET A 154 -11.34 24.13 3.08
N LEU A 155 -12.23 23.60 3.90
CA LEU A 155 -11.88 22.78 5.07
C LEU A 155 -12.25 21.32 4.81
N ALA A 156 -11.27 20.41 4.85
CA ALA A 156 -11.47 19.02 4.46
C ALA A 156 -12.59 18.32 5.26
N SER A 157 -12.63 18.51 6.59
CA SER A 157 -13.70 17.94 7.42
C SER A 157 -15.11 18.42 7.04
N THR A 158 -15.24 19.64 6.51
CA THR A 158 -16.52 20.20 6.09
C THR A 158 -16.94 19.67 4.73
N GLU A 159 -16.03 19.64 3.76
CA GLU A 159 -16.32 19.18 2.40
C GLU A 159 -16.61 17.68 2.34
N THR A 160 -15.81 16.88 3.05
CA THR A 160 -16.01 15.42 3.13
C THR A 160 -17.30 15.04 3.86
N ALA A 161 -17.78 15.87 4.79
CA ALA A 161 -19.08 15.69 5.42
C ALA A 161 -20.23 16.10 4.50
N ARG A 162 -20.09 17.23 3.77
CA ARG A 162 -21.10 17.73 2.82
C ARG A 162 -21.32 16.75 1.66
N HIS A 163 -20.25 16.13 1.17
CA HIS A 163 -20.26 15.22 0.02
C HIS A 163 -20.00 13.76 0.42
N ALA A 164 -20.41 13.37 1.63
CA ALA A 164 -20.07 12.11 2.26
C ALA A 164 -20.30 10.87 1.40
N GLY A 165 -21.46 10.78 0.74
CA GLY A 165 -21.79 9.63 -0.10
C GLY A 165 -20.80 9.42 -1.24
N ALA A 166 -20.50 10.48 -2.00
CA ALA A 166 -19.57 10.41 -3.13
C ALA A 166 -18.13 10.20 -2.66
N TYR A 167 -17.67 11.02 -1.70
CA TYR A 167 -16.29 11.00 -1.23
C TYR A 167 -15.89 9.66 -0.61
N TRP A 168 -16.68 9.16 0.34
CA TRP A 168 -16.32 7.92 1.03
C TRP A 168 -16.53 6.68 0.16
N SER A 169 -17.48 6.68 -0.76
CA SER A 169 -17.59 5.58 -1.74
C SER A 169 -16.33 5.50 -2.61
N GLN A 170 -15.75 6.65 -2.98
CA GLN A 170 -14.50 6.69 -3.74
C GLN A 170 -13.30 6.22 -2.92
N VAL A 171 -13.17 6.64 -1.66
CA VAL A 171 -12.13 6.14 -0.74
C VAL A 171 -12.22 4.62 -0.59
N LEU A 172 -13.43 4.07 -0.43
CA LEU A 172 -13.66 2.64 -0.30
C LEU A 172 -13.38 1.86 -1.59
N ASP A 173 -13.76 2.40 -2.74
CA ASP A 173 -13.45 1.81 -4.04
C ASP A 173 -11.94 1.80 -4.32
N ALA A 174 -11.23 2.88 -4.01
CA ALA A 174 -9.76 2.92 -4.08
C ALA A 174 -9.14 1.88 -3.15
N ALA A 175 -9.68 1.71 -1.93
CA ALA A 175 -9.23 0.68 -1.00
C ALA A 175 -9.42 -0.74 -1.56
N GLY A 176 -10.50 -0.98 -2.29
CA GLY A 176 -10.77 -2.26 -2.97
C GLY A 176 -9.86 -2.56 -4.15
N ARG A 177 -9.10 -1.57 -4.63
CA ARG A 177 -8.26 -1.65 -5.83
C ARG A 177 -6.77 -1.76 -5.52
N PHE A 178 -6.31 -1.07 -4.49
CA PHE A 178 -4.90 -1.07 -4.12
C PHE A 178 -4.58 -2.08 -3.03
N THR A 179 -3.38 -2.66 -3.09
CA THR A 179 -2.85 -3.47 -2.01
C THR A 179 -2.41 -2.59 -0.84
N VAL A 180 -2.37 -3.16 0.37
CA VAL A 180 -1.83 -2.50 1.57
C VAL A 180 -0.40 -2.03 1.29
N GLU A 181 0.39 -2.91 0.67
CA GLU A 181 1.76 -2.69 0.26
C GLU A 181 1.92 -1.46 -0.64
N ARG A 182 1.08 -1.35 -1.68
CA ARG A 182 1.10 -0.20 -2.61
C ARG A 182 0.79 1.10 -1.88
N VAL A 183 -0.23 1.11 -1.03
CA VAL A 183 -0.62 2.32 -0.28
C VAL A 183 0.46 2.72 0.75
N GLN A 184 1.17 1.76 1.35
CA GLN A 184 2.26 2.05 2.29
C GLN A 184 3.44 2.78 1.64
N GLN A 185 3.68 2.59 0.35
CA GLN A 185 4.71 3.33 -0.39
C GLN A 185 4.44 4.84 -0.40
N CYS A 186 3.19 5.26 -0.19
CA CYS A 186 2.81 6.66 -0.09
C CYS A 186 3.13 7.30 1.28
N ALA A 187 3.76 6.60 2.23
CA ALA A 187 4.17 7.16 3.53
C ALA A 187 4.92 8.51 3.47
N PRO A 188 5.78 8.80 2.46
CA PRO A 188 6.46 10.09 2.34
C PRO A 188 5.53 11.30 2.25
N ILE A 189 4.31 11.16 1.70
CA ILE A 189 3.36 12.29 1.58
C ILE A 189 2.94 12.83 2.95
N MET A 190 2.99 11.97 3.98
CA MET A 190 2.72 12.31 5.38
C MET A 190 3.97 12.79 6.15
N GLY A 191 5.13 12.87 5.48
CA GLY A 191 6.43 13.12 6.11
C GLY A 191 6.94 11.96 6.96
N ARG A 192 6.55 10.72 6.62
CA ARG A 192 6.95 9.49 7.33
C ARG A 192 7.85 8.63 6.44
N LYS A 193 8.61 7.74 7.06
CA LYS A 193 9.42 6.77 6.32
C LYS A 193 8.63 5.47 6.12
N THR A 194 8.95 4.76 5.05
CA THR A 194 8.37 3.45 4.72
C THR A 194 8.79 2.37 5.72
N ASP A 195 9.99 2.49 6.30
CA ASP A 195 10.63 1.54 7.22
C ASP A 195 10.43 1.85 8.71
N ASP A 196 9.54 2.78 9.08
CA ASP A 196 9.27 3.08 10.50
C ASP A 196 8.80 1.83 11.25
N ALA A 197 9.34 1.57 12.46
CA ALA A 197 9.05 0.35 13.23
C ALA A 197 7.57 0.15 13.64
N VAL A 198 6.72 1.18 13.55
CA VAL A 198 5.29 1.11 13.91
C VAL A 198 4.43 1.68 12.78
N HIS A 199 3.70 0.78 12.11
CA HIS A 199 2.72 1.10 11.08
C HIS A 199 1.31 1.05 11.66
N ASN A 200 0.81 2.20 12.11
CA ASN A 200 -0.61 2.35 12.41
C ASN A 200 -1.44 2.45 11.13
N THR A 201 -2.70 2.10 11.26
CA THR A 201 -3.62 1.95 10.12
C THR A 201 -3.97 3.28 9.46
N ASN A 202 -3.84 4.40 10.18
CA ASN A 202 -3.94 5.75 9.62
C ASN A 202 -3.03 5.99 8.40
N ARG A 203 -1.91 5.26 8.27
CA ARG A 203 -1.01 5.32 7.10
C ARG A 203 -1.60 4.72 5.82
N ILE A 204 -2.68 3.95 5.94
CA ILE A 204 -3.43 3.41 4.80
C ILE A 204 -4.60 4.33 4.46
N LEU A 205 -5.33 4.79 5.48
CA LEU A 205 -6.50 5.64 5.27
C LEU A 205 -6.13 7.02 4.70
N TYR A 206 -5.01 7.61 5.13
CA TYR A 206 -4.60 8.94 4.70
C TYR A 206 -4.34 9.03 3.19
N PRO A 207 -3.50 8.19 2.55
CA PRO A 207 -3.25 8.32 1.11
C PRO A 207 -4.51 8.05 0.26
N LEU A 208 -5.39 7.15 0.71
CA LEU A 208 -6.67 6.89 0.04
C LEU A 208 -7.60 8.11 0.11
N MET A 209 -7.59 8.85 1.22
CA MET A 209 -8.31 10.12 1.34
C MET A 209 -7.72 11.21 0.45
N GLN A 210 -6.40 11.40 0.44
CA GLN A 210 -5.75 12.39 -0.43
C GLN A 210 -5.98 12.08 -1.91
N LEU A 211 -6.05 10.81 -2.29
CA LEU A 211 -6.45 10.42 -3.64
C LEU A 211 -7.86 10.91 -3.98
N ALA A 212 -8.82 10.72 -3.07
CA ALA A 212 -10.21 11.14 -3.25
C ALA A 212 -10.38 12.67 -3.21
N ASP A 213 -9.52 13.40 -2.49
CA ASP A 213 -9.57 14.87 -2.38
C ASP A 213 -9.57 15.53 -3.75
N GLY A 214 -8.68 15.15 -4.66
CA GLY A 214 -8.59 15.82 -5.95
C GLY A 214 -9.82 15.57 -6.85
N PHE A 215 -10.49 14.43 -6.71
CA PHE A 215 -11.76 14.17 -7.40
C PHE A 215 -12.92 14.96 -6.77
N LEU A 216 -12.99 15.00 -5.44
CA LEU A 216 -13.96 15.83 -4.72
C LEU A 216 -13.84 17.29 -5.14
N LEU A 217 -12.61 17.78 -5.20
CA LEU A 217 -12.28 19.14 -5.60
C LEU A 217 -12.31 19.36 -7.11
N GLN A 218 -12.69 18.34 -7.90
CA GLN A 218 -12.76 18.40 -9.36
C GLN A 218 -11.49 19.02 -9.99
N ALA A 219 -10.33 18.68 -9.43
CA ALA A 219 -9.07 19.30 -9.79
C ALA A 219 -8.60 18.83 -11.17
N ASP A 220 -8.30 19.79 -12.03
CA ASP A 220 -7.67 19.58 -13.33
C ASP A 220 -6.15 19.67 -13.22
N ILE A 221 -5.63 20.43 -12.25
CA ILE A 221 -4.20 20.61 -12.00
C ILE A 221 -3.90 20.31 -10.52
N TYR A 222 -3.03 19.34 -10.28
CA TYR A 222 -2.54 18.99 -8.95
C TYR A 222 -1.24 19.75 -8.72
N GLN A 223 -1.33 20.88 -8.02
CA GLN A 223 -0.19 21.76 -7.74
C GLN A 223 0.39 21.44 -6.37
N LEU A 224 1.10 20.32 -6.28
CA LEU A 224 1.62 19.79 -5.01
C LEU A 224 3.15 19.88 -4.93
N GLY A 225 3.72 19.55 -3.77
CA GLY A 225 5.18 19.51 -3.57
C GLY A 225 5.81 18.28 -4.20
N ALA A 226 7.10 18.35 -4.54
CA ALA A 226 7.84 17.19 -5.05
C ALA A 226 7.84 16.00 -4.08
N ASP A 227 7.59 16.22 -2.79
CA ASP A 227 7.42 15.19 -1.76
C ASP A 227 6.05 14.49 -1.79
N GLN A 228 5.15 14.92 -2.67
CA GLN A 228 3.80 14.38 -2.83
C GLN A 228 3.69 13.40 -4.01
N GLU A 229 4.80 13.12 -4.71
CA GLU A 229 4.78 12.36 -5.97
C GLU A 229 4.24 10.93 -5.81
N ALA A 230 4.56 10.24 -4.72
CA ALA A 230 4.01 8.91 -4.45
C ALA A 230 2.47 8.91 -4.33
N GLY A 231 1.86 10.03 -3.90
CA GLY A 231 0.41 10.21 -3.91
C GLY A 231 -0.12 10.51 -5.31
N ASN A 232 0.60 11.32 -6.10
CA ASN A 232 0.26 11.60 -7.50
C ASN A 232 0.25 10.31 -8.34
N GLU A 233 1.25 9.45 -8.16
CA GLU A 233 1.31 8.13 -8.81
C GLU A 233 0.12 7.26 -8.43
N LEU A 234 -0.30 7.26 -7.17
CA LEU A 234 -1.49 6.51 -6.73
C LEU A 234 -2.76 7.00 -7.45
N VAL A 235 -2.89 8.31 -7.68
CA VAL A 235 -4.00 8.89 -8.46
C VAL A 235 -3.92 8.45 -9.93
N ARG A 236 -2.72 8.46 -10.54
CA ARG A 236 -2.52 7.99 -11.93
C ARG A 236 -2.92 6.52 -12.08
N ASP A 237 -2.47 5.66 -11.16
CA ASP A 237 -2.81 4.23 -11.15
C ASP A 237 -4.33 4.03 -11.05
N TYR A 238 -5.00 4.82 -10.19
CA TYR A 238 -6.44 4.72 -9.99
C TYR A 238 -7.22 5.12 -11.25
N ILE A 239 -6.80 6.22 -11.89
CA ILE A 239 -7.37 6.67 -13.17
C ILE A 239 -7.18 5.62 -14.26
N ALA A 240 -5.99 5.01 -14.33
CA ALA A 240 -5.70 3.96 -15.30
C ALA A 240 -6.57 2.71 -15.08
N GLN A 241 -6.66 2.21 -13.84
CA GLN A 241 -7.47 1.03 -13.50
C GLN A 241 -8.99 1.23 -13.67
N LYS A 242 -9.45 2.47 -13.65
CA LYS A 242 -10.85 2.84 -13.85
C LYS A 242 -11.15 3.31 -15.27
N GLU A 243 -10.11 3.44 -16.11
CA GLU A 243 -10.20 4.04 -17.44
C GLU A 243 -10.90 5.41 -17.43
N LEU A 244 -10.63 6.23 -16.40
CA LEU A 244 -11.30 7.52 -16.27
C LEU A 244 -10.85 8.48 -17.39
N PRO A 245 -11.79 9.19 -18.03
CA PRO A 245 -11.47 10.07 -19.15
C PRO A 245 -10.72 11.33 -18.71
N ASN A 246 -10.98 11.82 -17.49
CA ASN A 246 -10.33 13.02 -16.97
C ASN A 246 -8.95 12.67 -16.41
N LYS A 247 -7.90 13.26 -16.98
CA LYS A 247 -6.51 13.06 -16.55
C LYS A 247 -5.97 14.40 -16.03
N PRO A 248 -5.78 14.57 -14.71
CA PRO A 248 -5.26 15.81 -14.18
C PRO A 248 -3.80 16.00 -14.58
N VAL A 249 -3.41 17.25 -14.71
CA VAL A 249 -2.02 17.65 -14.91
C VAL A 249 -1.33 17.77 -13.56
N PHE A 250 -0.23 17.06 -13.36
CA PHE A 250 0.56 17.15 -12.13
C PHE A 250 1.63 18.23 -12.30
N LEU A 251 1.52 19.30 -11.52
CA LEU A 251 2.42 20.46 -11.58
C LEU A 251 3.18 20.60 -10.25
N THR A 252 4.28 19.84 -10.12
CA THR A 252 5.08 19.80 -8.90
C THR A 252 6.06 20.97 -8.83
N HIS A 253 6.20 21.55 -7.63
CA HIS A 253 7.17 22.61 -7.36
C HIS A 253 8.31 22.09 -6.45
N PRO A 254 9.50 22.71 -6.53
CA PRO A 254 10.66 22.28 -5.76
C PRO A 254 10.49 22.54 -4.26
N LEU A 255 11.16 21.73 -3.45
CA LEU A 255 11.17 21.90 -2.00
C LEU A 255 12.10 23.06 -1.60
N LEU A 256 11.64 23.87 -0.65
CA LEU A 256 12.55 24.80 0.04
C LEU A 256 13.43 24.02 1.03
N LEU A 257 14.74 24.25 0.91
CA LEU A 257 15.74 23.61 1.76
C LEU A 257 15.62 24.07 3.21
N GLY A 258 16.04 23.22 4.14
CA GLY A 258 16.23 23.62 5.53
C GLY A 258 17.51 24.45 5.69
N LEU A 259 17.59 25.26 6.74
CA LEU A 259 18.73 26.17 6.94
C LEU A 259 20.04 25.46 7.32
N LYS A 260 20.01 24.18 7.67
CA LYS A 260 21.19 23.39 8.09
C LYS A 260 21.76 22.59 6.93
N GLN A 261 23.03 22.18 7.06
CA GLN A 261 23.71 21.33 6.09
C GLN A 261 22.97 20.00 5.93
N GLU A 262 22.94 19.46 4.70
CA GLU A 262 22.28 18.19 4.33
C GLU A 262 20.78 18.12 4.66
N GLN A 263 20.13 19.27 4.80
CA GLN A 263 18.70 19.35 5.07
C GLN A 263 17.90 19.69 3.82
N PHE A 264 17.51 18.66 3.07
CA PHE A 264 16.81 18.80 1.78
C PHE A 264 15.35 19.29 1.86
N LYS A 265 14.82 19.49 3.08
CA LYS A 265 13.48 20.04 3.32
C LYS A 265 13.42 20.75 4.67
N MET A 266 12.83 21.94 4.72
CA MET A 266 12.56 22.62 5.99
C MET A 266 11.59 21.80 6.86
N THR A 267 11.84 21.72 8.18
CA THR A 267 10.99 20.95 9.10
C THR A 267 10.42 21.83 10.20
N THR A 268 9.18 21.56 10.61
CA THR A 268 8.53 22.24 11.75
C THR A 268 8.98 21.66 13.10
N THR A 269 9.77 20.59 13.09
CA THR A 269 10.25 19.88 14.26
C THR A 269 11.51 20.51 14.86
N ASP A 270 12.30 21.19 14.01
CA ASP A 270 13.45 21.96 14.42
C ASP A 270 13.22 23.45 14.09
N ALA A 271 12.93 24.24 15.12
CA ALA A 271 12.60 25.66 14.97
C ALA A 271 13.74 26.51 14.39
N GLU A 272 15.00 26.08 14.52
CA GLU A 272 16.16 26.76 13.92
C GLU A 272 16.40 26.33 12.47
N SER A 273 15.74 25.26 12.02
CA SER A 273 15.87 24.75 10.65
C SER A 273 14.96 25.45 9.63
N ALA A 274 13.96 26.18 10.12
CA ALA A 274 12.91 26.81 9.32
C ALA A 274 12.77 28.29 9.69
N ILE A 275 12.53 29.12 8.67
CA ILE A 275 12.00 30.47 8.86
C ILE A 275 10.47 30.38 8.82
N TYR A 276 9.84 30.97 9.82
CA TYR A 276 8.39 31.09 9.87
C TYR A 276 7.96 32.47 9.41
N VAL A 277 6.79 32.56 8.78
CA VAL A 277 6.26 33.82 8.23
C VAL A 277 6.00 34.88 9.29
N ASP A 278 5.93 34.46 10.54
CA ASP A 278 5.69 35.28 11.73
C ASP A 278 6.94 35.49 12.61
N ASP A 279 8.12 35.08 12.14
CA ASP A 279 9.39 35.41 12.78
C ASP A 279 9.62 36.93 12.73
N THR A 280 10.08 37.49 13.84
CA THR A 280 10.52 38.88 13.95
C THR A 280 11.73 39.14 13.05
N ALA A 281 11.97 40.42 12.71
CA ALA A 281 13.12 40.77 11.87
C ALA A 281 14.46 40.31 12.46
N ALA A 282 14.57 40.30 13.79
CA ALA A 282 15.75 39.82 14.51
C ALA A 282 15.91 38.29 14.45
N GLU A 283 14.81 37.53 14.56
CA GLU A 283 14.81 36.07 14.42
C GLU A 283 15.22 35.65 13.00
N VAL A 284 14.63 36.26 11.96
CA VAL A 284 14.99 36.03 10.55
C VAL A 284 16.48 36.28 10.33
N LYS A 285 17.00 37.44 10.78
CA LYS A 285 18.43 37.78 10.68
C LYS A 285 19.32 36.74 11.38
N THR A 286 18.93 36.30 12.57
CA THR A 286 19.70 35.33 13.35
C THR A 286 19.74 33.96 12.66
N LYS A 287 18.61 33.49 12.15
CA LYS A 287 18.49 32.22 11.44
C LYS A 287 19.28 32.22 10.13
N ILE A 288 19.12 33.24 9.29
CA ILE A 288 19.86 33.36 8.02
C ILE A 288 21.38 33.50 8.27
N LYS A 289 21.79 34.23 9.31
CA LYS A 289 23.20 34.33 9.68
C LYS A 289 23.83 32.95 9.93
N LYS A 290 23.11 32.05 10.62
CA LYS A 290 23.54 30.68 10.93
C LYS A 290 23.34 29.68 9.79
N ALA A 291 22.60 30.04 8.73
CA ALA A 291 22.26 29.13 7.65
C ALA A 291 23.52 28.59 6.94
N TYR A 292 23.45 27.35 6.47
CA TYR A 292 24.45 26.74 5.61
C TYR A 292 24.62 27.58 4.34
N CYS A 293 25.86 27.95 4.01
CA CYS A 293 26.18 28.74 2.82
C CYS A 293 27.71 28.80 2.70
N VAL A 294 28.28 27.85 1.97
CA VAL A 294 29.73 27.76 1.73
C VAL A 294 30.06 28.52 0.44
N PRO A 295 31.15 29.32 0.38
CA PRO A 295 31.56 30.01 -0.84
C PRO A 295 31.75 29.04 -2.01
N GLY A 296 31.32 29.41 -3.22
CA GLY A 296 31.43 28.57 -4.42
C GLY A 296 30.42 27.41 -4.49
N GLU A 297 29.84 26.98 -3.37
CA GLU A 297 28.94 25.83 -3.29
C GLU A 297 27.47 26.23 -3.55
N VAL A 298 26.98 25.88 -4.75
CA VAL A 298 25.60 26.16 -5.18
C VAL A 298 24.63 25.07 -4.76
N GLU A 299 25.02 23.81 -4.96
CA GLU A 299 24.15 22.67 -4.66
C GLU A 299 23.88 22.55 -3.17
N GLY A 300 22.63 22.28 -2.79
CA GLY A 300 22.24 22.18 -1.37
C GLY A 300 22.31 23.48 -0.57
N ASN A 301 22.55 24.64 -1.19
CA ASN A 301 22.68 25.93 -0.51
C ASN A 301 21.31 26.59 -0.24
N PRO A 302 20.82 26.65 1.03
CA PRO A 302 19.51 27.21 1.35
C PRO A 302 19.39 28.71 1.08
N VAL A 303 20.49 29.48 1.15
CA VAL A 303 20.47 30.93 0.89
C VAL A 303 20.19 31.19 -0.59
N LEU A 304 20.90 30.48 -1.47
CA LEU A 304 20.66 30.56 -2.92
C LEU A 304 19.29 30.01 -3.30
N ASN A 305 18.85 28.92 -2.66
CA ASN A 305 17.52 28.33 -2.86
C ASN A 305 16.40 29.34 -2.56
N TYR A 306 16.49 30.09 -1.46
CA TYR A 306 15.46 31.07 -1.09
C TYR A 306 15.50 32.31 -2.01
N LEU A 307 16.69 32.73 -2.44
CA LEU A 307 16.81 33.79 -3.44
C LEU A 307 16.13 33.38 -4.75
N LYS A 308 16.39 32.16 -5.23
CA LYS A 308 15.83 31.61 -6.48
C LYS A 308 14.30 31.55 -6.46
N TYR A 309 13.72 31.00 -5.39
CA TYR A 309 12.30 30.63 -5.38
C TYR A 309 11.39 31.64 -4.67
N LEU A 310 11.92 32.55 -3.86
CA LEU A 310 11.11 33.54 -3.14
C LEU A 310 11.43 34.98 -3.53
N VAL A 311 12.71 35.33 -3.66
CA VAL A 311 13.11 36.74 -3.83
C VAL A 311 13.08 37.16 -5.30
N PHE A 312 13.86 36.51 -6.17
CA PHE A 312 13.88 36.86 -7.60
C PHE A 312 12.49 36.86 -8.26
N PRO A 313 11.59 35.90 -7.97
CA PRO A 313 10.24 35.92 -8.51
C PRO A 313 9.40 37.15 -8.18
N LEU A 314 9.71 37.84 -7.08
CA LEU A 314 8.99 39.03 -6.61
C LEU A 314 9.76 40.33 -6.87
N ASN A 315 10.95 40.24 -7.49
CA ASN A 315 11.84 41.36 -7.76
C ASN A 315 12.29 41.34 -9.22
N ALA A 316 11.36 41.64 -10.13
CA ALA A 316 11.60 41.61 -11.57
C ALA A 316 12.70 42.59 -12.05
N GLU A 317 12.93 43.68 -11.30
CA GLU A 317 14.02 44.64 -11.58
C GLU A 317 15.41 44.14 -11.12
N GLY A 318 15.48 42.94 -10.57
CA GLY A 318 16.68 42.35 -10.01
C GLY A 318 16.87 42.66 -8.52
N ILE A 319 18.01 42.22 -7.97
CA ILE A 319 18.36 42.43 -6.57
C ILE A 319 19.72 43.12 -6.44
N THR A 320 19.87 43.92 -5.39
CA THR A 320 21.13 44.60 -5.07
C THR A 320 21.73 44.04 -3.78
N LEU A 321 22.99 43.60 -3.86
CA LEU A 321 23.83 43.24 -2.72
C LEU A 321 24.60 44.47 -2.28
N GLU A 322 24.25 44.99 -1.11
CA GLU A 322 24.90 46.16 -0.52
C GLU A 322 26.24 45.77 0.12
N ARG A 323 27.33 46.40 -0.31
CA ARG A 323 28.69 46.15 0.21
C ARG A 323 29.43 47.46 0.40
N SER A 324 30.37 47.48 1.34
CA SER A 324 31.25 48.64 1.49
C SER A 324 32.15 48.82 0.26
N GLU A 325 32.60 50.04 -0.01
CA GLU A 325 33.61 50.34 -1.05
C GLU A 325 34.86 49.45 -0.92
N LYS A 326 35.27 49.13 0.31
CA LYS A 326 36.41 48.25 0.59
C LYS A 326 36.20 46.79 0.15
N ASN A 327 34.95 46.37 -0.06
CA ASN A 327 34.56 45.04 -0.51
C ASN A 327 34.02 45.05 -1.95
N GLY A 328 34.41 46.04 -2.76
CA GLY A 328 34.07 46.12 -4.19
C GLY A 328 32.75 46.82 -4.52
N GLY A 329 32.11 47.49 -3.54
CA GLY A 329 30.88 48.26 -3.75
C GLY A 329 29.64 47.39 -4.01
N ASN A 330 28.50 48.05 -4.23
CA ASN A 330 27.23 47.36 -4.44
C ASN A 330 27.25 46.56 -5.76
N LEU A 331 26.76 45.33 -5.74
CA LEU A 331 26.53 44.54 -6.95
C LEU A 331 25.03 44.36 -7.19
N THR A 332 24.58 44.58 -8.42
CA THR A 332 23.19 44.37 -8.83
C THR A 332 23.13 43.25 -9.84
N PHE A 333 22.18 42.33 -9.66
CA PHE A 333 21.94 41.18 -10.53
C PHE A 333 20.53 41.24 -11.06
N ALA A 334 20.36 41.22 -12.38
CA ALA A 334 19.05 41.25 -13.01
C ALA A 334 18.36 39.89 -12.91
N THR A 335 19.14 38.80 -12.96
CA THR A 335 18.62 37.43 -12.95
C THR A 335 19.30 36.56 -11.88
N TYR A 336 18.61 35.50 -11.46
CA TYR A 336 19.18 34.53 -10.53
C TYR A 336 20.42 33.83 -11.11
N ASN A 337 20.41 33.52 -12.41
CA ASN A 337 21.52 32.84 -13.07
C ASN A 337 22.82 33.66 -13.02
N GLU A 338 22.72 34.99 -13.16
CA GLU A 338 23.88 35.88 -12.99
C GLU A 338 24.43 35.82 -11.56
N LEU A 339 23.54 35.83 -10.55
CA LEU A 339 23.93 35.73 -9.15
C LEU A 339 24.56 34.37 -8.83
N GLU A 340 23.96 33.29 -9.31
CA GLU A 340 24.44 31.91 -9.12
C GLU A 340 25.83 31.75 -9.72
N ALA A 341 26.04 32.19 -10.97
CA ALA A 341 27.34 32.16 -11.62
C ALA A 341 28.39 33.02 -10.87
N ALA A 342 27.98 34.17 -10.34
CA ALA A 342 28.87 35.03 -9.56
C ALA A 342 29.20 34.42 -8.19
N PHE A 343 28.28 33.68 -7.56
CA PHE A 343 28.54 32.96 -6.31
C PHE A 343 29.42 31.72 -6.53
N ALA A 344 29.15 30.94 -7.58
CA ALA A 344 29.95 29.78 -7.98
C ALA A 344 31.39 30.18 -8.34
N GLY A 345 31.55 31.33 -9.02
CA GLY A 345 32.87 31.93 -9.30
C GLY A 345 33.46 32.74 -8.14
N GLU A 346 32.92 32.61 -6.93
CA GLU A 346 33.39 33.25 -5.69
C GLU A 346 33.48 34.80 -5.72
N LYS A 347 32.81 35.46 -6.68
CA LYS A 347 32.68 36.94 -6.74
C LYS A 347 31.69 37.49 -5.71
N VAL A 348 30.86 36.61 -5.16
CA VAL A 348 29.88 36.91 -4.11
C VAL A 348 30.20 36.06 -2.90
N HIS A 349 30.49 36.71 -1.77
CA HIS A 349 30.79 36.01 -0.53
C HIS A 349 29.49 35.79 0.29
N PRO A 350 29.36 34.68 1.04
CA PRO A 350 28.22 34.46 1.95
C PRO A 350 27.93 35.61 2.93
N ALA A 351 28.97 36.36 3.32
CA ALA A 351 28.84 37.53 4.20
C ALA A 351 28.06 38.69 3.58
N ASP A 352 28.01 38.79 2.25
CA ASP A 352 27.22 39.79 1.52
C ASP A 352 25.83 39.23 1.14
N LEU A 353 25.79 37.94 0.78
CA LEU A 353 24.58 37.26 0.33
C LEU A 353 23.53 37.11 1.46
N LYS A 354 23.98 36.74 2.67
CA LYS A 354 23.09 36.54 3.83
C LYS A 354 22.36 37.82 4.27
N PRO A 355 23.03 38.98 4.43
CA PRO A 355 22.35 40.24 4.70
C PRO A 355 21.37 40.66 3.59
N CYS A 356 21.74 40.43 2.32
CA CYS A 356 20.86 40.70 1.19
C CYS A 356 19.56 39.88 1.30
N LEU A 357 19.66 38.55 1.45
CA LEU A 357 18.48 37.70 1.66
C LEU A 357 17.65 38.14 2.89
N THR A 358 18.31 38.51 3.99
CA THR A 358 17.64 38.99 5.21
C THR A 358 16.77 40.23 4.95
N LYS A 359 17.27 41.19 4.17
CA LYS A 359 16.54 42.40 3.80
C LYS A 359 15.25 42.06 3.05
N TYR A 360 15.34 41.25 2.00
CA TYR A 360 14.20 40.90 1.16
C TYR A 360 13.18 40.03 1.90
N ILE A 361 13.61 38.98 2.62
CA ILE A 361 12.69 38.15 3.41
C ILE A 361 11.97 38.99 4.47
N ASN A 362 12.65 39.92 5.15
CA ASN A 362 11.99 40.78 6.13
C ASN A 362 10.94 41.70 5.51
N ALA A 363 11.17 42.22 4.30
CA ALA A 363 10.20 43.02 3.58
C ALA A 363 8.96 42.18 3.20
N LEU A 364 9.16 40.95 2.73
CA LEU A 364 8.08 40.03 2.34
C LEU A 364 7.22 39.59 3.54
N LEU A 365 7.79 39.50 4.74
CA LEU A 365 7.07 39.10 5.95
C LEU A 365 6.41 40.26 6.71
N GLU A 366 6.69 41.50 6.33
CA GLU A 366 6.17 42.67 7.03
C GLU A 366 4.64 42.78 7.01
N PRO A 367 3.92 42.51 5.90
CA PRO A 367 2.46 42.51 5.88
C PRO A 367 1.85 41.52 6.89
N VAL A 368 2.46 40.33 7.02
CA VAL A 368 2.02 39.31 7.99
C VAL A 368 2.21 39.81 9.41
N ARG A 369 3.37 40.40 9.74
CA ARG A 369 3.63 40.95 11.08
C ARG A 369 2.63 42.05 11.45
N GLN A 370 2.30 42.92 10.50
CA GLN A 370 1.32 43.98 10.70
C GLN A 370 -0.10 43.42 10.92
N HIS A 371 -0.50 42.42 10.13
CA HIS A 371 -1.80 41.74 10.28
C HIS A 371 -2.03 41.17 11.69
N PHE A 372 -0.98 40.59 12.29
CA PHE A 372 -1.02 39.99 13.62
C PHE A 372 -0.59 40.94 14.77
N ALA A 373 -0.39 42.24 14.51
CA ALA A 373 0.20 43.17 15.49
C ALA A 373 -0.75 43.57 16.64
N SER A 374 -2.07 43.49 16.43
CA SER A 374 -3.07 43.95 17.40
C SER A 374 -4.36 43.12 17.39
N GLY A 375 -5.26 43.41 18.33
CA GLY A 375 -6.61 42.82 18.37
C GLY A 375 -6.66 41.31 18.63
N PRO A 376 -7.76 40.64 18.23
CA PRO A 376 -7.96 39.20 18.43
C PRO A 376 -6.90 38.32 17.75
N LEU A 377 -6.39 38.75 16.59
CA LEU A 377 -5.36 38.03 15.83
C LEU A 377 -4.05 37.92 16.61
N LYS A 378 -3.64 38.97 17.33
CA LYS A 378 -2.46 38.93 18.23
C LYS A 378 -2.60 37.87 19.33
N THR A 379 -3.80 37.74 19.90
CA THR A 379 -4.10 36.77 20.96
C THR A 379 -4.08 35.34 20.43
N MET A 380 -4.71 35.10 19.27
CA MET A 380 -4.66 33.83 18.56
C MET A 380 -3.21 33.45 18.27
N PHE A 381 -2.46 34.36 17.67
CA PHE A 381 -1.05 34.19 17.34
C PHE A 381 -0.17 33.80 18.54
N SER A 382 -0.36 34.50 19.66
CA SER A 382 0.34 34.20 20.91
C SER A 382 0.03 32.80 21.45
N SER A 383 -1.15 32.28 21.13
CA SER A 383 -1.58 30.92 21.50
C SER A 383 -0.94 29.89 20.56
N ILE A 384 -0.90 30.16 19.26
CA ILE A 384 -0.23 29.30 18.25
C ILE A 384 1.26 29.14 18.57
N LYS A 385 1.97 30.22 18.96
CA LYS A 385 3.39 30.16 19.35
C LYS A 385 3.68 29.24 20.54
N LYS A 386 2.69 28.97 21.39
CA LYS A 386 2.83 28.08 22.56
C LYS A 386 2.59 26.61 22.21
N LEU A 387 2.02 26.32 21.04
CA LEU A 387 1.80 24.95 20.60
C LEU A 387 3.13 24.30 20.24
N LYS A 388 3.41 23.16 20.87
CA LYS A 388 4.59 22.34 20.52
C LYS A 388 4.19 21.36 19.44
N VAL A 389 5.00 21.29 18.39
CA VAL A 389 4.89 20.27 17.34
C VAL A 389 5.86 19.15 17.70
N SER A 390 5.35 17.96 18.01
CA SER A 390 6.21 16.82 18.36
C SER A 390 6.89 16.25 17.11
N PRO A 391 8.20 15.92 17.13
CA PRO A 391 8.91 15.31 16.01
C PRO A 391 8.45 13.88 15.71
N ILE A 392 8.03 13.16 16.75
CA ILE A 392 7.42 11.85 16.65
C ILE A 392 5.96 12.04 17.05
N PRO A 393 5.00 11.70 16.19
CA PRO A 393 3.59 11.85 16.52
C PRO A 393 3.29 11.10 17.81
N ASP A 394 2.70 11.77 18.79
CA ASP A 394 2.39 11.25 20.14
C ASP A 394 1.41 10.06 20.07
N SER A 395 1.87 8.88 19.65
CA SER A 395 1.11 7.63 19.69
C SER A 395 0.68 7.29 21.12
N ASP A 396 1.47 7.73 22.09
CA ASP A 396 1.31 7.37 23.50
C ASP A 396 0.39 8.34 24.26
N LYS A 397 0.01 9.49 23.66
CA LYS A 397 -0.81 10.54 24.27
C LYS A 397 -1.84 11.14 23.31
N LEU A 398 -2.55 10.28 22.59
CA LEU A 398 -3.67 10.71 21.74
C LEU A 398 -4.81 11.30 22.57
N ALA A 399 -5.31 12.47 22.16
CA ALA A 399 -6.50 13.09 22.73
C ALA A 399 -7.70 12.14 22.60
N SER A 400 -8.48 12.01 23.67
CA SER A 400 -9.74 11.28 23.62
C SER A 400 -10.78 12.09 22.84
N LEU A 401 -11.50 11.42 21.94
CA LEU A 401 -12.55 12.01 21.13
C LEU A 401 -13.92 11.51 21.62
N THR A 402 -14.73 12.42 22.15
CA THR A 402 -16.12 12.11 22.48
C THR A 402 -16.97 12.35 21.25
N LEU A 403 -17.35 11.26 20.57
CA LEU A 403 -18.14 11.30 19.35
C LEU A 403 -19.53 10.70 19.59
N PRO A 404 -20.61 11.34 19.11
CA PRO A 404 -21.96 10.78 19.22
C PRO A 404 -22.09 9.52 18.35
N GLY A 405 -22.89 8.57 18.82
CA GLY A 405 -23.40 7.49 17.98
C GLY A 405 -24.60 7.95 17.14
N PHE A 406 -25.21 7.04 16.40
CA PHE A 406 -26.45 7.27 15.69
C PHE A 406 -27.57 7.64 16.68
N PRO A 407 -28.51 8.50 16.25
CA PRO A 407 -29.67 8.85 17.07
C PRO A 407 -30.46 7.60 17.46
N GLU A 408 -31.14 7.68 18.60
CA GLU A 408 -32.04 6.62 19.01
C GLU A 408 -33.28 6.59 18.12
N SER A 409 -33.82 5.38 17.95
CA SER A 409 -35.03 5.17 17.17
C SER A 409 -36.20 5.89 17.84
N ALA A 410 -37.09 6.47 17.03
CA ALA A 410 -38.36 7.04 17.54
C ALA A 410 -39.38 5.95 17.92
N LYS A 411 -39.06 4.67 17.68
CA LYS A 411 -39.90 3.52 18.01
C LYS A 411 -39.92 3.29 19.53
N GLU A 412 -41.12 3.10 20.08
CA GLU A 412 -41.28 2.68 21.47
C GLU A 412 -40.90 1.21 21.64
N TRP A 413 -40.04 0.92 22.61
CA TRP A 413 -39.54 -0.41 22.90
C TRP A 413 -40.33 -1.06 24.05
N LYS A 414 -40.60 -2.36 23.93
CA LYS A 414 -41.36 -3.10 24.93
C LYS A 414 -40.42 -3.70 25.98
N PRO A 415 -40.63 -3.45 27.29
CA PRO A 415 -39.80 -4.04 28.34
C PRO A 415 -40.11 -5.53 28.52
N SER A 416 -39.19 -6.24 29.17
CA SER A 416 -39.41 -7.64 29.55
C SER A 416 -40.36 -7.76 30.74
N SER A 417 -41.16 -8.82 30.76
CA SER A 417 -41.92 -9.25 31.95
C SER A 417 -41.17 -10.27 32.81
N LEU A 418 -39.98 -10.69 32.39
CA LEU A 418 -39.16 -11.70 33.08
C LEU A 418 -38.37 -11.07 34.23
N SER A 419 -38.11 -11.86 35.27
CA SER A 419 -37.19 -11.49 36.35
C SER A 419 -35.75 -11.31 35.86
N LEU A 420 -34.90 -10.63 36.62
CA LEU A 420 -33.49 -10.43 36.25
C LEU A 420 -32.75 -11.76 36.04
N GLU A 421 -33.02 -12.76 36.87
CA GLU A 421 -32.40 -14.10 36.79
C GLU A 421 -32.81 -14.82 35.51
N GLU A 422 -34.10 -14.79 35.16
CA GLU A 422 -34.63 -15.36 33.92
C GLU A 422 -34.10 -14.64 32.68
N ARG A 423 -34.04 -13.29 32.71
CA ARG A 423 -33.45 -12.48 31.64
C ARG A 423 -31.98 -12.85 31.43
N TYR A 424 -31.20 -12.96 32.50
CA TYR A 424 -29.79 -13.32 32.43
C TYR A 424 -29.60 -14.73 31.85
N ALA A 425 -30.30 -15.73 32.40
CA ALA A 425 -30.19 -17.11 31.94
C ALA A 425 -30.55 -17.24 30.46
N LEU A 426 -31.63 -16.58 30.03
CA LEU A 426 -32.09 -16.61 28.65
C LEU A 426 -31.11 -15.91 27.69
N ALA A 427 -30.63 -14.70 28.05
CA ALA A 427 -29.65 -13.99 27.26
C ALA A 427 -28.32 -14.76 27.16
N ARG A 428 -27.83 -15.30 28.28
CA ARG A 428 -26.58 -16.08 28.32
C ARG A 428 -26.66 -17.35 27.47
N SER A 429 -27.84 -17.96 27.36
CA SER A 429 -28.07 -19.16 26.52
C SER A 429 -27.93 -18.94 25.01
N VAL A 430 -27.85 -17.68 24.56
CA VAL A 430 -27.71 -17.34 23.13
C VAL A 430 -26.26 -17.45 22.66
N GLY A 431 -25.31 -17.17 23.55
CA GLY A 431 -23.88 -17.19 23.22
C GLY A 431 -23.24 -18.50 23.66
N GLU A 432 -22.39 -19.05 22.80
CA GLU A 432 -21.40 -20.07 23.19
C GLU A 432 -20.35 -19.43 24.12
N GLU A 433 -19.91 -18.21 23.79
CA GLU A 433 -18.95 -17.43 24.59
C GLU A 433 -19.58 -16.08 25.00
N CYS A 434 -19.35 -15.66 26.25
CA CYS A 434 -19.76 -14.37 26.78
C CYS A 434 -18.58 -13.61 27.43
N ILE A 435 -18.24 -12.44 26.90
CA ILE A 435 -17.16 -11.56 27.39
C ILE A 435 -17.78 -10.20 27.77
N GLN A 436 -18.07 -9.90 29.04
CA GLN A 436 -17.94 -10.75 30.23
C GLN A 436 -19.31 -10.99 30.89
N GLU A 437 -19.51 -12.15 31.50
CA GLU A 437 -20.78 -12.55 32.12
C GLU A 437 -21.27 -11.59 33.22
N ASN A 438 -20.35 -11.11 34.06
CA ASN A 438 -20.65 -10.13 35.11
C ASN A 438 -21.08 -8.77 34.52
N GLU A 439 -20.52 -8.38 33.38
CA GLU A 439 -20.92 -7.16 32.67
C GLU A 439 -22.33 -7.31 32.08
N LEU A 440 -22.66 -8.50 31.55
CA LEU A 440 -24.00 -8.82 31.03
C LEU A 440 -25.08 -8.73 32.12
N GLN A 441 -24.86 -9.36 33.27
CA GLN A 441 -25.82 -9.31 34.38
C GLN A 441 -26.03 -7.86 34.87
N ALA A 442 -24.94 -7.11 35.05
CA ALA A 442 -25.00 -5.71 35.48
C ALA A 442 -25.67 -4.80 34.45
N LEU A 443 -25.57 -5.12 33.15
CA LEU A 443 -26.26 -4.40 32.08
C LEU A 443 -27.78 -4.62 32.15
N LEU A 444 -28.21 -5.89 32.25
CA LEU A 444 -29.64 -6.24 32.32
C LEU A 444 -30.33 -5.66 33.55
N GLU A 445 -29.60 -5.51 34.66
CA GLU A 445 -30.09 -4.87 35.88
C GLU A 445 -30.32 -3.36 35.71
N LYS A 446 -29.43 -2.67 34.97
CA LYS A 446 -29.39 -1.20 34.90
C LYS A 446 -30.10 -0.60 33.70
N LYS A 447 -30.27 -1.36 32.63
CA LYS A 447 -30.80 -0.89 31.36
C LYS A 447 -32.01 -1.72 30.97
N ASP A 448 -33.15 -1.06 30.81
CA ASP A 448 -34.41 -1.69 30.42
C ASP A 448 -34.36 -2.23 28.98
N HIS A 449 -33.68 -1.48 28.10
CA HIS A 449 -33.54 -1.80 26.67
C HIS A 449 -32.07 -1.87 26.23
N PRO A 450 -31.34 -2.92 26.60
CA PRO A 450 -30.00 -3.17 26.05
C PRO A 450 -30.06 -3.32 24.53
N VAL A 451 -29.10 -2.71 23.83
CA VAL A 451 -29.01 -2.74 22.38
C VAL A 451 -28.08 -3.87 21.96
N CYS A 452 -28.65 -4.87 21.30
CA CYS A 452 -27.95 -5.95 20.62
C CYS A 452 -27.81 -5.62 19.13
N TYR A 453 -26.74 -6.06 18.48
CA TYR A 453 -26.67 -6.01 17.02
C TYR A 453 -25.98 -7.23 16.41
N ASP A 454 -26.33 -7.49 15.16
CA ASP A 454 -25.65 -8.42 14.26
C ASP A 454 -25.61 -7.85 12.84
N GLY A 455 -24.52 -8.09 12.11
CA GLY A 455 -24.22 -7.47 10.83
C GLY A 455 -24.12 -8.50 9.70
N PHE A 456 -24.76 -8.21 8.57
CA PHE A 456 -24.89 -9.15 7.45
C PHE A 456 -24.48 -8.52 6.14
N GLU A 457 -23.47 -9.11 5.48
CA GLU A 457 -23.10 -8.79 4.10
C GLU A 457 -24.16 -9.35 3.11
N PRO A 458 -24.86 -8.50 2.34
CA PRO A 458 -25.76 -8.98 1.29
C PRO A 458 -24.97 -9.55 0.12
N SER A 459 -24.79 -10.87 0.13
CA SER A 459 -23.80 -11.58 -0.70
C SER A 459 -24.35 -12.74 -1.53
N GLY A 460 -25.66 -12.98 -1.48
CA GLY A 460 -26.33 -14.02 -2.24
C GLY A 460 -27.55 -14.58 -1.51
N ARG A 461 -27.84 -15.86 -1.73
CA ARG A 461 -28.89 -16.58 -0.99
C ARG A 461 -28.59 -16.58 0.51
N MET A 462 -29.66 -16.48 1.31
CA MET A 462 -29.57 -16.57 2.77
C MET A 462 -29.65 -18.06 3.15
N HIS A 463 -28.69 -18.52 3.94
CA HIS A 463 -28.70 -19.88 4.47
C HIS A 463 -29.38 -19.95 5.84
N ILE A 464 -29.74 -21.15 6.29
CA ILE A 464 -30.61 -21.33 7.46
C ILE A 464 -30.06 -20.74 8.76
N ALA A 465 -28.74 -20.75 8.95
CA ALA A 465 -28.13 -20.10 10.13
C ALA A 465 -28.39 -18.58 10.16
N GLN A 466 -28.38 -17.89 9.01
CA GLN A 466 -28.66 -16.45 8.91
C GLN A 466 -30.14 -16.13 9.09
N GLY A 467 -31.05 -17.06 8.78
CA GLY A 467 -32.49 -16.86 8.90
C GLY A 467 -33.07 -17.43 10.19
N VAL A 468 -33.16 -18.75 10.29
CA VAL A 468 -33.87 -19.45 11.37
C VAL A 468 -33.11 -19.38 12.70
N LEU A 469 -31.85 -19.83 12.74
CA LEU A 469 -31.04 -19.80 13.97
C LEU A 469 -30.95 -18.35 14.51
N ARG A 470 -30.71 -17.42 13.58
CA ARG A 470 -30.69 -15.99 13.91
C ARG A 470 -32.00 -15.53 14.54
N THR A 471 -33.15 -15.95 14.00
CA THR A 471 -34.48 -15.62 14.53
C THR A 471 -34.71 -16.20 15.92
N VAL A 472 -34.30 -17.45 16.17
CA VAL A 472 -34.37 -18.07 17.50
C VAL A 472 -33.59 -17.22 18.52
N ASN A 473 -32.35 -16.86 18.18
CA ASN A 473 -31.49 -16.07 19.06
C ASN A 473 -32.01 -14.64 19.27
N VAL A 474 -32.54 -14.00 18.23
CA VAL A 474 -33.16 -12.66 18.35
C VAL A 474 -34.38 -12.70 19.26
N ASN A 475 -35.29 -13.66 19.06
CA ASN A 475 -36.50 -13.77 19.86
C ASN A 475 -36.19 -14.00 21.35
N LYS A 476 -35.14 -14.78 21.67
CA LYS A 476 -34.64 -14.91 23.04
C LYS A 476 -34.24 -13.54 23.60
N LEU A 477 -33.39 -12.78 22.91
CA LEU A 477 -32.92 -11.47 23.38
C LEU A 477 -34.02 -10.42 23.46
N THR A 478 -34.92 -10.36 22.48
CA THR A 478 -36.03 -9.39 22.51
C THR A 478 -36.99 -9.67 23.65
N SER A 479 -37.20 -10.94 24.01
CA SER A 479 -37.99 -11.33 25.18
C SER A 479 -37.34 -10.93 26.51
N THR A 480 -36.00 -10.76 26.57
CA THR A 480 -35.29 -10.18 27.73
C THR A 480 -35.39 -8.66 27.80
N GLY A 481 -36.18 -8.02 26.92
CA GLY A 481 -36.38 -6.57 26.86
C GLY A 481 -35.35 -5.84 25.99
N SER A 482 -34.40 -6.58 25.40
CA SER A 482 -33.36 -6.02 24.55
C SER A 482 -33.93 -5.58 23.19
N VAL A 483 -33.32 -4.55 22.63
CA VAL A 483 -33.55 -4.09 21.26
C VAL A 483 -32.53 -4.78 20.35
N PHE A 484 -32.96 -5.29 19.20
CA PHE A 484 -32.07 -5.93 18.25
C PHE A 484 -31.97 -5.13 16.94
N ARG A 485 -30.75 -4.73 16.60
CA ARG A 485 -30.42 -4.00 15.37
C ARG A 485 -29.83 -4.95 14.35
N PHE A 486 -30.53 -5.15 13.25
CA PHE A 486 -29.96 -5.79 12.07
C PHE A 486 -29.22 -4.75 11.24
N TRP A 487 -27.91 -4.93 11.11
CA TRP A 487 -27.07 -4.08 10.29
C TRP A 487 -26.92 -4.67 8.89
N VAL A 488 -27.66 -4.12 7.93
CA VAL A 488 -27.56 -4.47 6.51
C VAL A 488 -26.30 -3.83 5.96
N ALA A 489 -25.23 -4.62 5.91
CA ALA A 489 -23.87 -4.15 5.70
C ALA A 489 -23.55 -4.03 4.19
N ASP A 490 -24.28 -3.16 3.49
CA ASP A 490 -24.20 -2.99 2.04
C ASP A 490 -22.85 -2.44 1.56
N TRP A 491 -22.32 -1.39 2.20
CA TRP A 491 -20.96 -0.90 1.92
C TRP A 491 -19.87 -1.91 2.27
N PHE A 492 -20.08 -2.74 3.29
CA PHE A 492 -19.16 -3.81 3.67
C PHE A 492 -19.12 -4.91 2.62
N ALA A 493 -20.28 -5.32 2.11
CA ALA A 493 -20.38 -6.27 1.01
C ALA A 493 -19.70 -5.74 -0.27
N MET A 494 -19.88 -4.44 -0.57
CA MET A 494 -19.19 -3.79 -1.69
C MET A 494 -17.68 -3.83 -1.50
N LEU A 495 -17.20 -3.47 -0.31
CA LEU A 495 -15.78 -3.46 0.04
C LEU A 495 -15.15 -4.86 0.02
N ASN A 496 -15.93 -5.90 0.34
CA ASN A 496 -15.51 -7.30 0.24
C ASN A 496 -15.77 -7.92 -1.15
N ASN A 497 -16.04 -7.08 -2.17
CA ASN A 497 -16.29 -7.46 -3.56
C ASN A 497 -17.40 -8.52 -3.74
N LYS A 498 -18.44 -8.47 -2.91
CA LYS A 498 -19.62 -9.32 -3.10
C LYS A 498 -20.43 -8.81 -4.28
N MET A 499 -21.06 -9.73 -5.03
CA MET A 499 -21.85 -9.39 -6.23
C MET A 499 -21.06 -8.57 -7.27
N GLY A 500 -19.73 -8.73 -7.34
CA GLY A 500 -18.86 -7.96 -8.21
C GLY A 500 -18.67 -6.49 -7.78
N GLY A 501 -18.97 -6.16 -6.52
CA GLY A 501 -18.90 -4.79 -6.01
C GLY A 501 -20.08 -3.90 -6.44
N ASP A 502 -21.10 -4.48 -7.06
CA ASP A 502 -22.27 -3.77 -7.57
C ASP A 502 -23.26 -3.45 -6.43
N LEU A 503 -23.28 -2.19 -6.01
CA LEU A 503 -24.05 -1.74 -4.86
C LEU A 503 -25.58 -1.89 -5.08
N ASP A 504 -26.07 -1.82 -6.31
CA ASP A 504 -27.50 -1.99 -6.59
C ASP A 504 -27.90 -3.45 -6.45
N LYS A 505 -27.08 -4.38 -6.94
CA LYS A 505 -27.28 -5.82 -6.68
C LYS A 505 -27.20 -6.15 -5.20
N ILE A 506 -26.23 -5.58 -4.49
CA ILE A 506 -26.07 -5.76 -3.04
C ILE A 506 -27.31 -5.26 -2.30
N ARG A 507 -27.83 -4.07 -2.65
CA ARG A 507 -29.04 -3.52 -2.02
C ARG A 507 -30.28 -4.36 -2.31
N MET A 508 -30.42 -4.85 -3.53
CA MET A 508 -31.48 -5.81 -3.88
C MET A 508 -31.41 -7.07 -3.02
N VAL A 509 -30.21 -7.65 -2.84
CA VAL A 509 -30.01 -8.80 -1.95
C VAL A 509 -30.30 -8.44 -0.49
N GLY A 510 -29.94 -7.24 -0.04
CA GLY A 510 -30.22 -6.78 1.32
C GLY A 510 -31.72 -6.67 1.59
N GLN A 511 -32.49 -6.17 0.64
CA GLN A 511 -33.96 -6.14 0.71
C GLN A 511 -34.53 -7.56 0.78
N TYR A 512 -34.01 -8.46 -0.04
CA TYR A 512 -34.37 -9.88 -0.01
C TYR A 512 -34.14 -10.51 1.38
N MET A 513 -33.01 -10.21 2.01
CA MET A 513 -32.70 -10.71 3.36
C MET A 513 -33.67 -10.15 4.41
N VAL A 514 -34.01 -8.86 4.33
CA VAL A 514 -34.99 -8.20 5.22
C VAL A 514 -36.36 -8.86 5.12
N GLU A 515 -36.82 -9.20 3.92
CA GLU A 515 -38.11 -9.87 3.71
C GLU A 515 -38.14 -11.31 4.26
N ILE A 516 -37.01 -12.02 4.26
CA ILE A 516 -36.90 -13.33 4.94
C ILE A 516 -37.05 -13.17 6.46
N TRP A 517 -36.33 -12.25 7.08
CA TRP A 517 -36.39 -12.09 8.54
C TRP A 517 -37.79 -11.72 9.03
N LYS A 518 -38.55 -10.93 8.24
CA LYS A 518 -39.95 -10.60 8.53
C LYS A 518 -40.90 -11.80 8.39
N SER A 519 -40.58 -12.78 7.55
CA SER A 519 -41.49 -13.90 7.23
C SER A 519 -41.21 -15.18 8.02
N VAL A 520 -39.99 -15.39 8.52
CA VAL A 520 -39.59 -16.64 9.23
C VAL A 520 -40.08 -16.72 10.71
N GLY A 521 -40.84 -15.73 11.17
CA GLY A 521 -41.43 -15.72 12.51
C GLY A 521 -40.60 -15.04 13.59
N MET A 522 -39.89 -13.96 13.23
CA MET A 522 -39.21 -13.08 14.17
C MET A 522 -40.21 -12.11 14.83
N ASP A 523 -40.10 -11.92 16.15
CA ASP A 523 -40.89 -10.91 16.85
C ASP A 523 -40.32 -9.51 16.56
N MET A 524 -41.00 -8.81 15.65
CA MET A 524 -40.60 -7.48 15.19
C MET A 524 -40.81 -6.37 16.23
N THR A 525 -41.39 -6.65 17.40
CA THR A 525 -41.69 -5.66 18.45
C THR A 525 -40.45 -4.86 18.84
N ASN A 526 -39.34 -5.54 19.14
CA ASN A 526 -38.09 -4.91 19.58
C ASN A 526 -36.95 -5.01 18.54
N VAL A 527 -37.31 -5.11 17.25
CA VAL A 527 -36.33 -5.25 16.15
C VAL A 527 -36.36 -4.02 15.24
N GLU A 528 -35.19 -3.62 14.74
CA GLU A 528 -35.06 -2.66 13.65
C GLU A 528 -33.98 -3.07 12.62
N PHE A 529 -34.20 -2.69 11.35
CA PHE A 529 -33.27 -2.90 10.25
C PHE A 529 -32.63 -1.56 9.88
N LEU A 530 -31.31 -1.48 9.96
CA LEU A 530 -30.53 -0.30 9.63
C LEU A 530 -29.59 -0.61 8.45
N TRP A 531 -29.50 0.32 7.51
CA TRP A 531 -28.67 0.18 6.31
C TRP A 531 -27.35 0.92 6.50
N ALA A 532 -26.23 0.24 6.32
CA ALA A 532 -24.92 0.81 6.61
C ALA A 532 -24.67 2.09 5.83
N SER A 533 -24.82 2.07 4.50
CA SER A 533 -24.62 3.25 3.67
C SER A 533 -25.52 4.42 4.09
N LYS A 534 -26.81 4.17 4.39
CA LYS A 534 -27.76 5.22 4.78
C LYS A 534 -27.38 5.89 6.11
N GLU A 535 -27.12 5.10 7.14
CA GLU A 535 -26.82 5.62 8.48
C GLU A 535 -25.45 6.30 8.52
N ILE A 536 -24.45 5.73 7.82
CA ILE A 536 -23.11 6.32 7.75
C ILE A 536 -23.13 7.64 7.00
N ILE A 537 -23.82 7.74 5.85
CA ILE A 537 -23.91 9.00 5.09
C ILE A 537 -24.60 10.08 5.93
N SER A 538 -25.70 9.74 6.59
CA SER A 538 -26.49 10.69 7.40
C SER A 538 -25.73 11.22 8.61
N HIS A 539 -24.73 10.49 9.10
CA HIS A 539 -23.92 10.83 10.27
C HIS A 539 -22.41 10.78 9.99
N SER A 540 -22.04 11.14 8.76
CA SER A 540 -20.68 10.97 8.22
C SER A 540 -19.60 11.60 9.10
N ALA A 541 -19.85 12.82 9.59
CA ALA A 541 -18.88 13.55 10.41
C ALA A 541 -18.46 12.77 11.66
N SER A 542 -19.41 12.21 12.42
CA SER A 542 -19.07 11.45 13.64
C SER A 542 -18.57 10.04 13.34
N TYR A 543 -19.12 9.38 12.32
CA TYR A 543 -18.72 8.03 11.93
C TYR A 543 -17.26 7.98 11.47
N TRP A 544 -16.89 8.81 10.50
CA TRP A 544 -15.54 8.77 9.94
C TRP A 544 -14.49 9.35 10.87
N LEU A 545 -14.81 10.34 11.71
CA LEU A 545 -13.91 10.75 12.79
C LEU A 545 -13.60 9.59 13.76
N ARG A 546 -14.57 8.70 14.01
CA ARG A 546 -14.34 7.50 14.82
C ARG A 546 -13.46 6.50 14.10
N VAL A 547 -13.72 6.23 12.82
CA VAL A 547 -12.87 5.36 11.99
C VAL A 547 -11.42 5.87 11.97
N MET A 548 -11.21 7.18 11.80
CA MET A 548 -9.89 7.81 11.86
C MET A 548 -9.22 7.63 13.23
N ASP A 549 -9.95 7.79 14.33
CA ASP A 549 -9.40 7.60 15.68
C ASP A 549 -9.01 6.14 15.96
N ILE A 550 -9.85 5.18 15.54
CA ILE A 550 -9.53 3.75 15.60
C ILE A 550 -8.28 3.46 14.74
N ALA A 551 -8.19 4.03 13.53
CA ALA A 551 -7.07 3.82 12.61
C ALA A 551 -5.73 4.32 13.19
N ARG A 552 -5.75 5.45 13.91
CA ARG A 552 -4.58 6.02 14.59
C ARG A 552 -4.09 5.21 15.77
N ARG A 553 -4.98 4.41 16.36
CA ARG A 553 -4.78 3.62 17.59
C ARG A 553 -4.48 2.15 17.32
N THR A 554 -4.71 1.68 16.09
CA THR A 554 -4.58 0.28 15.71
C THR A 554 -3.46 0.08 14.70
N THR A 555 -2.55 -0.87 14.96
CA THR A 555 -1.49 -1.25 14.02
C THR A 555 -2.04 -2.03 12.82
N ILE A 556 -1.39 -1.92 11.66
CA ILE A 556 -1.75 -2.69 10.47
C ILE A 556 -1.75 -4.19 10.79
N ALA A 557 -0.72 -4.69 11.46
CA ALA A 557 -0.64 -6.10 11.89
C ALA A 557 -1.81 -6.53 12.79
N ARG A 558 -2.26 -5.68 13.73
CA ARG A 558 -3.42 -5.97 14.58
C ARG A 558 -4.72 -6.01 13.77
N THR A 559 -4.86 -5.15 12.78
CA THR A 559 -6.00 -5.11 11.85
C THR A 559 -6.00 -6.33 10.93
N LEU A 560 -4.85 -6.74 10.39
CA LEU A 560 -4.73 -7.91 9.52
C LEU A 560 -5.13 -9.21 10.20
N LYS A 561 -4.83 -9.36 11.51
CA LYS A 561 -5.33 -10.50 12.31
C LYS A 561 -6.85 -10.60 12.35
N CYS A 562 -7.58 -9.51 12.11
CA CYS A 562 -9.04 -9.48 12.01
C CYS A 562 -9.58 -9.85 10.62
N CYS A 563 -8.76 -10.06 9.58
CA CYS A 563 -9.24 -10.37 8.22
C CYS A 563 -10.13 -11.63 8.13
N THR A 564 -10.03 -12.53 9.12
CA THR A 564 -10.87 -13.73 9.21
C THR A 564 -12.37 -13.40 9.29
N ILE A 565 -12.74 -12.21 9.78
CA ILE A 565 -14.16 -11.78 9.87
C ILE A 565 -14.83 -11.65 8.50
N MET A 566 -14.05 -11.44 7.44
CA MET A 566 -14.51 -11.33 6.05
C MET A 566 -14.46 -12.66 5.30
N GLY A 567 -14.09 -13.75 5.98
CA GLY A 567 -13.82 -15.06 5.36
C GLY A 567 -12.51 -15.12 4.58
N ARG A 568 -11.55 -14.22 4.85
CA ARG A 568 -10.25 -14.17 4.19
C ARG A 568 -9.14 -14.66 5.13
N LYS A 569 -8.12 -15.33 4.58
CA LYS A 569 -6.87 -15.68 5.28
C LYS A 569 -5.85 -14.56 5.11
N GLU A 570 -4.96 -14.42 6.08
CA GLU A 570 -3.77 -13.58 5.96
C GLU A 570 -2.88 -14.16 4.85
N LYS A 571 -2.57 -13.36 3.84
CA LYS A 571 -1.75 -13.74 2.68
C LYS A 571 -1.06 -12.50 2.11
N GLU A 572 -0.04 -12.69 1.29
CA GLU A 572 0.58 -11.58 0.55
C GLU A 572 -0.39 -10.96 -0.46
N GLY A 573 -0.23 -9.65 -0.71
CA GLY A 573 -1.05 -8.90 -1.67
C GLY A 573 -2.48 -8.62 -1.19
N MET A 574 -2.68 -8.38 0.11
CA MET A 574 -4.00 -7.99 0.63
C MET A 574 -4.40 -6.59 0.17
N GLN A 575 -5.66 -6.43 -0.21
CA GLN A 575 -6.24 -5.13 -0.57
C GLN A 575 -6.36 -4.23 0.67
N ALA A 576 -6.17 -2.92 0.50
CA ALA A 576 -6.36 -1.93 1.55
C ALA A 576 -7.80 -1.92 2.10
N ALA A 577 -8.78 -2.40 1.33
CA ALA A 577 -10.13 -2.68 1.77
C ALA A 577 -10.18 -3.60 3.01
N GLN A 578 -9.27 -4.58 3.10
CA GLN A 578 -9.18 -5.52 4.23
C GLN A 578 -8.65 -4.86 5.50
N ILE A 579 -8.13 -3.64 5.38
CA ILE A 579 -7.74 -2.79 6.50
C ILE A 579 -8.89 -1.87 6.89
N LEU A 580 -9.58 -1.26 5.92
CA LEU A 580 -10.69 -0.34 6.21
C LEU A 580 -11.91 -1.08 6.76
N TYR A 581 -12.21 -2.28 6.28
CA TYR A 581 -13.38 -3.07 6.69
C TYR A 581 -13.40 -3.30 8.21
N PRO A 582 -12.35 -3.85 8.86
CA PRO A 582 -12.38 -4.01 10.31
C PRO A 582 -12.50 -2.68 11.05
N LEU A 583 -11.83 -1.60 10.60
CA LEU A 583 -11.95 -0.30 11.26
C LEU A 583 -13.40 0.23 11.27
N MET A 584 -14.10 0.07 10.14
CA MET A 584 -15.50 0.44 10.00
C MET A 584 -16.39 -0.42 10.89
N GLN A 585 -16.21 -1.75 10.91
CA GLN A 585 -17.02 -2.63 11.76
C GLN A 585 -16.76 -2.36 13.26
N CYS A 586 -15.54 -1.99 13.64
CA CYS A 586 -15.25 -1.54 15.00
C CYS A 586 -15.98 -0.22 15.31
N ALA A 587 -16.03 0.72 14.36
CA ALA A 587 -16.77 1.97 14.52
C ALA A 587 -18.29 1.73 14.66
N ASP A 588 -18.84 0.77 13.90
CA ASP A 588 -20.26 0.41 13.93
C ASP A 588 -20.73 0.09 15.35
N ILE A 589 -19.95 -0.63 16.14
CA ILE A 589 -20.31 -1.01 17.53
C ILE A 589 -20.68 0.23 18.37
N PHE A 590 -19.89 1.29 18.27
CA PHE A 590 -20.11 2.53 19.02
C PHE A 590 -21.19 3.40 18.38
N ASN A 591 -21.25 3.42 17.05
CA ASN A 591 -22.23 4.21 16.31
C ASN A 591 -23.64 3.63 16.45
N LEU A 592 -23.79 2.32 16.41
CA LEU A 592 -25.01 1.61 16.75
C LEU A 592 -25.29 1.60 18.26
N LYS A 593 -24.45 2.24 19.09
CA LYS A 593 -24.59 2.24 20.56
C LYS A 593 -24.84 0.83 21.11
N ALA A 594 -24.18 -0.18 20.53
CA ALA A 594 -24.41 -1.57 20.88
C ALA A 594 -23.84 -1.85 22.28
N ASP A 595 -24.70 -2.32 23.17
CA ASP A 595 -24.28 -2.83 24.46
C ASP A 595 -23.82 -4.28 24.35
N ILE A 596 -24.43 -5.06 23.44
CA ILE A 596 -24.15 -6.47 23.19
C ILE A 596 -23.82 -6.67 21.70
N CYS A 597 -22.60 -7.07 21.40
CA CYS A 597 -22.17 -7.54 20.09
C CYS A 597 -22.56 -9.01 19.97
N GLN A 598 -23.66 -9.29 19.28
CA GLN A 598 -24.25 -10.63 19.21
C GLN A 598 -24.09 -11.25 17.82
N LEU A 599 -22.84 -11.49 17.44
CA LEU A 599 -22.40 -12.03 16.16
C LEU A 599 -21.86 -13.47 16.32
N GLY A 600 -21.48 -14.14 15.22
CA GLY A 600 -20.86 -15.47 15.28
C GLY A 600 -19.47 -15.45 15.92
N ILE A 601 -18.98 -16.60 16.39
CA ILE A 601 -17.64 -16.73 17.00
C ILE A 601 -16.50 -16.31 16.04
N ASP A 602 -16.73 -16.39 14.72
CA ASP A 602 -15.79 -15.93 13.69
C ASP A 602 -15.59 -14.40 13.69
N GLN A 603 -16.54 -13.64 14.24
CA GLN A 603 -16.47 -12.18 14.42
C GLN A 603 -15.80 -11.77 15.74
N ARG A 604 -15.38 -12.71 16.58
CA ARG A 604 -14.81 -12.44 17.91
C ARG A 604 -13.63 -11.46 17.89
N LYS A 605 -12.73 -11.59 16.90
CA LYS A 605 -11.49 -10.79 16.85
C LYS A 605 -11.75 -9.29 16.70
N ILE A 606 -12.81 -8.90 15.97
CA ILE A 606 -13.17 -7.50 15.79
C ILE A 606 -13.90 -6.94 17.01
N ASN A 607 -14.75 -7.76 17.64
CA ASN A 607 -15.39 -7.40 18.90
C ASN A 607 -14.35 -7.19 20.02
N MET A 608 -13.28 -8.00 20.04
CA MET A 608 -12.15 -7.79 20.95
C MET A 608 -11.37 -6.51 20.63
N LEU A 609 -11.19 -6.17 19.34
CA LEU A 609 -10.56 -4.90 18.95
C LEU A 609 -11.38 -3.69 19.45
N ALA A 610 -12.71 -3.77 19.47
CA ALA A 610 -13.56 -2.72 20.03
C ALA A 610 -13.33 -2.55 21.55
N ARG A 611 -13.14 -3.65 22.29
CA ARG A 611 -12.77 -3.58 23.71
C ARG A 611 -11.36 -3.01 23.92
N ASP A 612 -10.39 -3.39 23.08
CA ASP A 612 -9.04 -2.81 23.07
C ASP A 612 -9.10 -1.28 22.83
N TYR A 613 -9.95 -0.86 21.88
CA TYR A 613 -10.18 0.56 21.60
C TYR A 613 -10.79 1.29 22.80
N CYS A 614 -11.74 0.69 23.54
CA CYS A 614 -12.26 1.29 24.77
C CYS A 614 -11.16 1.59 25.78
N ASP A 615 -10.21 0.67 25.97
CA ASP A 615 -9.08 0.87 26.90
C ASP A 615 -8.18 2.02 26.45
N GLN A 616 -7.83 2.06 25.17
CA GLN A 616 -6.96 3.08 24.59
C GLN A 616 -7.60 4.47 24.55
N ALA A 617 -8.90 4.54 24.24
CA ALA A 617 -9.68 5.78 24.17
C ALA A 617 -10.25 6.21 25.54
N LYS A 618 -10.07 5.39 26.58
CA LYS A 618 -10.59 5.58 27.95
C LYS A 618 -12.12 5.65 28.00
N ILE A 619 -12.78 4.84 27.18
CA ILE A 619 -14.23 4.68 27.18
C ILE A 619 -14.59 3.70 28.29
N ARG A 620 -15.37 4.16 29.27
CA ARG A 620 -15.70 3.37 30.47
C ARG A 620 -16.54 2.15 30.17
N PHE A 621 -17.53 2.27 29.29
CA PHE A 621 -18.44 1.19 28.97
C PHE A 621 -17.90 0.39 27.78
N LYS A 622 -17.66 -0.89 28.01
CA LYS A 622 -17.19 -1.83 26.98
C LYS A 622 -18.38 -2.64 26.46
N PRO A 623 -18.44 -2.91 25.15
CA PRO A 623 -19.47 -3.79 24.61
C PRO A 623 -19.27 -5.21 25.15
N ILE A 624 -20.36 -5.85 25.58
CA ILE A 624 -20.38 -7.27 25.88
C ILE A 624 -20.33 -8.04 24.56
N ILE A 625 -19.50 -9.06 24.49
CA ILE A 625 -19.41 -9.95 23.33
C ILE A 625 -20.18 -11.21 23.67
N LEU A 626 -21.25 -11.49 22.93
CA LEU A 626 -22.11 -12.66 23.14
C LEU A 626 -22.12 -13.49 21.85
N SER A 627 -21.03 -14.21 21.62
CA SER A 627 -20.75 -14.90 20.37
C SER A 627 -21.57 -16.19 20.27
N HIS A 628 -22.33 -16.39 19.20
CA HIS A 628 -23.13 -17.61 19.01
C HIS A 628 -22.36 -18.71 18.25
N HIS A 629 -22.91 -19.93 18.38
CA HIS A 629 -22.40 -21.14 17.75
C HIS A 629 -22.42 -21.11 16.22
N MET A 630 -21.44 -21.76 15.58
CA MET A 630 -21.34 -21.85 14.12
C MET A 630 -22.01 -23.14 13.62
N LEU A 631 -23.21 -23.01 13.06
CA LEU A 631 -23.95 -24.16 12.52
C LEU A 631 -23.16 -24.91 11.44
N MET A 632 -23.12 -26.24 11.57
CA MET A 632 -22.34 -27.14 10.74
C MET A 632 -22.82 -27.20 9.28
N GLY A 633 -21.91 -27.56 8.37
CA GLY A 633 -22.26 -27.96 7.01
C GLY A 633 -22.80 -29.38 6.97
N LEU A 634 -23.67 -29.68 5.99
CA LEU A 634 -24.35 -30.99 5.93
C LEU A 634 -23.40 -32.16 5.60
N LYS A 635 -22.20 -31.92 5.07
CA LYS A 635 -21.25 -32.98 4.69
C LYS A 635 -20.25 -33.24 5.82
N GLU A 636 -19.67 -34.43 5.80
CA GLU A 636 -18.63 -34.84 6.75
C GLU A 636 -17.43 -33.87 6.74
N GLY A 637 -16.91 -33.52 7.92
CA GLY A 637 -15.75 -32.64 8.08
C GLY A 637 -16.01 -31.15 7.79
N GLN A 638 -17.25 -30.75 7.53
CA GLN A 638 -17.60 -29.34 7.32
C GLN A 638 -18.05 -28.67 8.62
N GLU A 639 -17.10 -28.06 9.34
CA GLU A 639 -17.36 -27.30 10.57
C GLU A 639 -18.30 -26.10 10.39
N LYS A 640 -18.46 -25.59 9.16
CA LYS A 640 -19.33 -24.44 8.85
C LYS A 640 -19.94 -24.60 7.46
N MET A 641 -21.24 -24.29 7.34
CA MET A 641 -21.93 -24.26 6.05
C MET A 641 -21.32 -23.23 5.08
N SER A 642 -21.18 -23.59 3.80
CA SER A 642 -20.59 -22.72 2.77
C SER A 642 -21.57 -22.38 1.65
N LYS A 643 -21.59 -21.09 1.25
CA LYS A 643 -22.35 -20.65 0.06
C LYS A 643 -21.76 -21.17 -1.25
N SER A 644 -20.49 -21.56 -1.26
CA SER A 644 -19.81 -22.10 -2.46
C SER A 644 -20.19 -23.55 -2.77
N ASP A 645 -20.74 -24.27 -1.81
CA ASP A 645 -21.22 -25.64 -1.96
C ASP A 645 -22.72 -25.68 -1.64
N PRO A 646 -23.60 -25.50 -2.65
CA PRO A 646 -25.05 -25.40 -2.42
C PRO A 646 -25.68 -26.61 -1.74
N GLU A 647 -25.06 -27.79 -1.82
CA GLU A 647 -25.54 -29.01 -1.16
C GLU A 647 -25.03 -29.13 0.29
N SER A 648 -24.06 -28.29 0.71
CA SER A 648 -23.64 -28.18 2.11
C SER A 648 -24.58 -27.36 2.99
N ALA A 649 -25.50 -26.61 2.37
CA ALA A 649 -26.29 -25.58 3.02
C ALA A 649 -27.77 -25.67 2.65
N ILE A 650 -28.64 -25.51 3.65
CA ILE A 650 -30.07 -25.28 3.42
C ILE A 650 -30.29 -23.78 3.26
N PHE A 651 -30.95 -23.38 2.18
CA PHE A 651 -31.32 -21.99 1.93
C PHE A 651 -32.77 -21.73 2.34
N MET A 652 -33.03 -20.48 2.72
CA MET A 652 -34.31 -20.06 3.31
C MET A 652 -35.51 -20.24 2.38
N GLU A 653 -35.27 -20.30 1.07
CA GLU A 653 -36.29 -20.48 0.04
C GLU A 653 -36.18 -21.83 -0.71
N ASP A 654 -35.39 -22.79 -0.21
CA ASP A 654 -35.33 -24.14 -0.79
C ASP A 654 -36.73 -24.79 -0.78
N ALA A 655 -37.06 -25.47 -1.89
CA ALA A 655 -38.30 -26.24 -1.99
C ALA A 655 -38.30 -27.40 -0.98
N ALA A 656 -39.49 -27.93 -0.65
CA ALA A 656 -39.60 -29.00 0.33
C ALA A 656 -38.81 -30.26 -0.09
N GLU A 657 -38.79 -30.53 -1.40
CA GLU A 657 -38.04 -31.62 -2.02
C GLU A 657 -36.52 -31.39 -1.94
N ASP A 658 -36.05 -30.15 -2.09
CA ASP A 658 -34.63 -29.81 -1.97
C ASP A 658 -34.14 -29.97 -0.52
N VAL A 659 -34.92 -29.54 0.46
CA VAL A 659 -34.62 -29.77 1.89
C VAL A 659 -34.52 -31.25 2.18
N SER A 660 -35.49 -32.04 1.69
CA SER A 660 -35.54 -33.48 1.88
C SER A 660 -34.30 -34.16 1.27
N ARG A 661 -33.97 -33.84 0.01
CA ARG A 661 -32.78 -34.36 -0.68
C ARG A 661 -31.49 -34.05 0.10
N LYS A 662 -31.33 -32.81 0.58
CA LYS A 662 -30.11 -32.38 1.27
C LYS A 662 -29.95 -33.06 2.64
N ILE A 663 -31.02 -33.17 3.41
CA ILE A 663 -30.99 -33.84 4.72
C ILE A 663 -30.79 -35.35 4.58
N GLU A 664 -31.42 -35.99 3.58
CA GLU A 664 -31.22 -37.41 3.30
C GLU A 664 -29.74 -37.73 3.04
N ASN A 665 -29.05 -36.87 2.29
CA ASN A 665 -27.63 -37.00 1.96
C ASN A 665 -26.66 -36.46 3.02
N ALA A 666 -27.16 -35.86 4.10
CA ALA A 666 -26.31 -35.27 5.13
C ALA A 666 -25.57 -36.35 5.95
N PHE A 667 -24.41 -36.00 6.49
CA PHE A 667 -23.63 -36.86 7.37
C PHE A 667 -24.37 -37.07 8.70
N CYS A 668 -24.60 -38.33 9.08
CA CYS A 668 -25.24 -38.68 10.35
C CYS A 668 -24.85 -40.10 10.78
N PRO A 669 -23.64 -40.26 11.36
CA PRO A 669 -23.18 -41.56 11.86
C PRO A 669 -24.02 -42.02 13.07
N GLU A 670 -24.48 -43.27 13.04
CA GLU A 670 -25.37 -43.85 14.07
C GLU A 670 -24.73 -43.89 15.46
N GLY A 671 -25.40 -43.26 16.44
CA GLY A 671 -24.95 -43.19 17.82
C GLY A 671 -23.69 -42.35 18.06
N VAL A 672 -23.25 -41.56 17.07
CA VAL A 672 -22.11 -40.66 17.18
C VAL A 672 -22.60 -39.21 17.18
N VAL A 673 -22.32 -38.50 18.28
CA VAL A 673 -22.71 -37.09 18.48
C VAL A 673 -21.67 -36.14 17.87
N GLU A 674 -20.39 -36.47 18.03
CA GLU A 674 -19.29 -35.62 17.58
C GLU A 674 -19.34 -35.38 16.06
N ALA A 675 -19.28 -34.10 15.68
CA ALA A 675 -19.33 -33.64 14.29
C ALA A 675 -20.55 -34.12 13.49
N ASN A 676 -21.72 -34.25 14.14
CA ASN A 676 -22.97 -34.69 13.50
C ASN A 676 -23.90 -33.51 13.16
N PRO A 677 -23.99 -33.07 11.89
CA PRO A 677 -24.79 -31.90 11.51
C PRO A 677 -26.29 -32.10 11.72
N ILE A 678 -26.81 -33.33 11.74
CA ILE A 678 -28.23 -33.56 12.02
C ILE A 678 -28.54 -33.23 13.47
N LEU A 679 -27.71 -33.69 14.41
CA LEU A 679 -27.87 -33.37 15.82
C LEU A 679 -27.63 -31.89 16.11
N ASP A 680 -26.63 -31.28 15.46
CA ASP A 680 -26.35 -29.85 15.53
C ASP A 680 -27.59 -28.99 15.18
N TYR A 681 -28.31 -29.37 14.11
CA TYR A 681 -29.53 -28.67 13.70
C TYR A 681 -30.69 -28.94 14.68
N MET A 682 -30.77 -30.14 15.25
CA MET A 682 -31.77 -30.46 16.28
C MET A 682 -31.52 -29.64 17.56
N GLU A 683 -30.26 -29.55 18.02
CA GLU A 683 -29.86 -28.83 19.23
C GLU A 683 -30.09 -27.33 19.11
N HIS A 684 -29.65 -26.71 18.01
CA HIS A 684 -29.60 -25.25 17.92
C HIS A 684 -30.79 -24.63 17.19
N ILE A 685 -31.53 -25.39 16.38
CA ILE A 685 -32.70 -24.89 15.64
C ILE A 685 -33.99 -25.52 16.16
N ILE A 686 -34.14 -26.84 16.07
CA ILE A 686 -35.44 -27.48 16.27
C ILE A 686 -35.85 -27.46 17.75
N CYS A 687 -35.05 -28.05 18.65
CA CYS A 687 -35.37 -28.13 20.07
C CYS A 687 -35.63 -26.75 20.70
N PRO A 688 -34.83 -25.69 20.44
CA PRO A 688 -35.10 -24.36 20.97
C PRO A 688 -36.38 -23.73 20.42
N ARG A 689 -36.74 -23.97 19.16
CA ARG A 689 -37.95 -23.41 18.53
C ARG A 689 -39.22 -24.09 19.04
N TYR A 690 -39.16 -25.39 19.29
CA TYR A 690 -40.30 -26.23 19.71
C TYR A 690 -40.26 -26.60 21.21
N ALA A 691 -39.44 -25.91 22.02
CA ALA A 691 -39.23 -26.23 23.44
C ALA A 691 -40.53 -26.33 24.26
N ALA A 692 -41.56 -25.54 23.91
CA ALA A 692 -42.85 -25.58 24.60
C ALA A 692 -43.72 -26.80 24.24
N GLN A 693 -43.55 -27.38 23.05
CA GLN A 693 -44.34 -28.51 22.55
C GLN A 693 -43.58 -29.84 22.64
N GLY A 694 -42.26 -29.78 22.71
CA GLY A 694 -41.37 -30.93 22.53
C GLY A 694 -41.20 -31.33 21.07
N VAL A 695 -40.23 -32.20 20.81
CA VAL A 695 -39.86 -32.68 19.48
C VAL A 695 -40.21 -34.16 19.36
N THR A 696 -41.07 -34.52 18.41
CA THR A 696 -41.51 -35.90 18.19
C THR A 696 -40.63 -36.59 17.16
N VAL A 697 -40.04 -37.73 17.54
CA VAL A 697 -39.20 -38.56 16.66
C VAL A 697 -39.67 -40.02 16.78
N LYS A 698 -39.61 -40.74 15.66
CA LYS A 698 -39.91 -42.16 15.61
C LYS A 698 -38.75 -42.98 16.19
N LEU A 699 -39.07 -43.97 17.00
CA LEU A 699 -38.12 -44.92 17.57
C LEU A 699 -37.92 -46.12 16.64
N VAL A 700 -36.82 -46.85 16.83
CA VAL A 700 -36.48 -48.06 16.06
C VAL A 700 -37.55 -49.16 16.19
N ASP A 701 -38.29 -49.20 17.30
CA ASP A 701 -39.40 -50.14 17.52
C ASP A 701 -40.70 -49.76 16.80
N GLY A 702 -40.71 -48.62 16.10
CA GLY A 702 -41.84 -48.10 15.34
C GLY A 702 -42.79 -47.17 16.11
N SER A 703 -42.60 -47.00 17.43
CA SER A 703 -43.37 -46.05 18.24
C SER A 703 -42.86 -44.61 18.07
N GLU A 704 -43.68 -43.60 18.37
CA GLU A 704 -43.27 -42.20 18.40
C GLU A 704 -43.05 -41.73 19.84
N LYS A 705 -41.97 -40.98 20.08
CA LYS A 705 -41.67 -40.36 21.37
C LYS A 705 -41.47 -38.86 21.19
N THR A 706 -42.08 -38.08 22.08
CA THR A 706 -41.86 -36.64 22.18
C THR A 706 -40.83 -36.34 23.26
N PHE A 707 -39.76 -35.65 22.87
CA PHE A 707 -38.65 -35.24 23.74
C PHE A 707 -38.84 -33.79 24.19
N SER A 708 -38.80 -33.54 25.49
CA SER A 708 -38.93 -32.19 26.06
C SER A 708 -37.61 -31.40 26.06
N ALA A 709 -36.47 -32.10 26.01
CA ALA A 709 -35.14 -31.51 26.02
C ALA A 709 -34.23 -32.20 25.00
N TYR A 710 -33.27 -31.46 24.46
CA TYR A 710 -32.29 -32.00 23.51
C TYR A 710 -31.47 -33.16 24.10
N GLN A 711 -31.06 -33.06 25.37
CA GLN A 711 -30.29 -34.13 26.03
C GLN A 711 -31.02 -35.48 26.01
N GLU A 712 -32.35 -35.49 26.19
CA GLU A 712 -33.12 -36.73 26.15
C GLU A 712 -33.13 -37.36 24.74
N LEU A 713 -33.10 -36.53 23.69
CA LEU A 713 -33.03 -36.96 22.31
C LEU A 713 -31.62 -37.48 21.96
N GLU A 714 -30.58 -36.77 22.40
CA GLU A 714 -29.19 -37.18 22.24
C GLU A 714 -28.94 -38.53 22.93
N ASP A 715 -29.35 -38.68 24.18
CA ASP A 715 -29.21 -39.92 24.94
C ASP A 715 -29.91 -41.10 24.23
N ALA A 716 -31.10 -40.85 23.66
CA ALA A 716 -31.84 -41.85 22.89
C ALA A 716 -31.15 -42.21 21.56
N PHE A 717 -30.48 -41.25 20.91
CA PHE A 717 -29.70 -41.51 19.71
C PHE A 717 -28.42 -42.30 20.02
N VAL A 718 -27.68 -41.92 21.07
CA VAL A 718 -26.49 -42.63 21.55
C VAL A 718 -26.84 -44.06 21.97
N ALA A 719 -27.97 -44.25 22.66
CA ALA A 719 -28.51 -45.55 23.01
C ALA A 719 -29.09 -46.34 21.82
N ARG A 720 -29.06 -45.79 20.60
CA ARG A 720 -29.61 -46.37 19.36
C ARG A 720 -31.10 -46.72 19.45
N GLN A 721 -31.85 -45.98 20.27
CA GLN A 721 -33.32 -46.05 20.33
C GLN A 721 -33.95 -45.24 19.20
N VAL A 722 -33.24 -44.22 18.70
CA VAL A 722 -33.57 -43.43 17.52
C VAL A 722 -32.49 -43.70 16.47
N SER A 723 -32.89 -43.99 15.23
CA SER A 723 -31.94 -44.13 14.12
C SER A 723 -31.64 -42.77 13.47
N GLY A 724 -30.49 -42.66 12.81
CA GLY A 724 -30.12 -41.48 12.02
C GLY A 724 -31.09 -41.21 10.87
N ALA A 725 -31.69 -42.26 10.30
CA ALA A 725 -32.74 -42.12 9.29
C ALA A 725 -34.02 -41.48 9.87
N ASP A 726 -34.47 -41.93 11.05
CA ASP A 726 -35.66 -41.36 11.71
C ASP A 726 -35.41 -39.91 12.17
N LEU A 727 -34.20 -39.61 12.64
CA LEU A 727 -33.75 -38.25 12.96
C LEU A 727 -33.78 -37.33 11.74
N LYS A 728 -33.28 -37.79 10.60
CA LYS A 728 -33.34 -37.05 9.32
C LYS A 728 -34.77 -36.78 8.88
N VAL A 729 -35.68 -37.76 9.02
CA VAL A 729 -37.10 -37.59 8.70
C VAL A 729 -37.75 -36.55 9.62
N ALA A 730 -37.51 -36.63 10.93
CA ALA A 730 -38.01 -35.66 11.89
C ALA A 730 -37.49 -34.24 11.59
N LEU A 731 -36.17 -34.10 11.39
CA LEU A 731 -35.55 -32.82 11.05
C LEU A 731 -36.14 -32.24 9.77
N THR A 732 -36.29 -33.04 8.72
CA THR A 732 -36.88 -32.62 7.44
C THR A 732 -38.29 -32.07 7.62
N LYS A 733 -39.13 -32.75 8.42
CA LYS A 733 -40.49 -32.30 8.74
C LYS A 733 -40.46 -30.91 9.39
N TYR A 734 -39.72 -30.77 10.49
CA TYR A 734 -39.68 -29.51 11.25
C TYR A 734 -39.06 -28.36 10.44
N LEU A 735 -38.01 -28.62 9.67
CA LEU A 735 -37.42 -27.59 8.80
C LEU A 735 -38.40 -27.12 7.73
N ASN A 736 -39.15 -28.03 7.12
CA ASN A 736 -40.17 -27.65 6.13
C ASN A 736 -41.30 -26.83 6.76
N GLU A 737 -41.76 -27.18 7.97
CA GLU A 737 -42.74 -26.37 8.71
C GLU A 737 -42.22 -24.96 9.01
N ILE A 738 -40.94 -24.83 9.41
CA ILE A 738 -40.32 -23.53 9.71
C ILE A 738 -40.16 -22.67 8.44
N LEU A 739 -39.82 -23.27 7.30
CA LEU A 739 -39.57 -22.56 6.05
C LEU A 739 -40.84 -22.23 5.26
N GLU A 740 -41.96 -22.88 5.57
CA GLU A 740 -43.23 -22.69 4.83
C GLU A 740 -43.70 -21.22 4.81
N PRO A 741 -43.70 -20.46 5.92
CA PRO A 741 -44.06 -19.04 5.88
C PRO A 741 -43.20 -18.20 4.93
N VAL A 742 -41.92 -18.55 4.79
CA VAL A 742 -40.99 -17.88 3.86
C VAL A 742 -41.37 -18.21 2.42
N ARG A 743 -41.64 -19.49 2.11
CA ARG A 743 -42.09 -19.93 0.78
C ARG A 743 -43.40 -19.26 0.38
N GLU A 744 -44.37 -19.21 1.31
CA GLU A 744 -45.65 -18.55 1.08
C GLU A 744 -45.47 -17.06 0.80
N HIS A 745 -44.63 -16.34 1.57
CA HIS A 745 -44.33 -14.92 1.36
C HIS A 745 -43.79 -14.66 -0.05
N PHE A 746 -42.80 -15.44 -0.49
CA PHE A 746 -42.16 -15.29 -1.79
C PHE A 746 -42.98 -15.85 -2.96
N SER A 747 -44.13 -16.48 -2.71
CA SER A 747 -45.04 -16.96 -3.77
C SER A 747 -45.97 -15.88 -4.33
N LYS A 748 -46.05 -14.70 -3.69
CA LYS A 748 -47.04 -13.65 -3.98
C LYS A 748 -46.42 -12.24 -3.98
N GLY A 749 -47.11 -11.29 -4.62
CA GLY A 749 -46.82 -9.85 -4.53
C GLY A 749 -45.41 -9.42 -4.95
N GLU A 750 -44.94 -8.33 -4.34
CA GLU A 750 -43.62 -7.73 -4.61
C GLU A 750 -42.45 -8.65 -4.21
N ALA A 751 -42.64 -9.50 -3.20
CA ALA A 751 -41.63 -10.45 -2.76
C ALA A 751 -41.29 -11.47 -3.87
N LYS A 752 -42.30 -11.97 -4.59
CA LYS A 752 -42.11 -12.85 -5.76
C LYS A 752 -41.27 -12.17 -6.85
N GLU A 753 -41.55 -10.90 -7.15
CA GLU A 753 -40.78 -10.14 -8.14
C GLU A 753 -39.33 -9.93 -7.69
N LEU A 754 -39.10 -9.64 -6.42
CA LEU A 754 -37.76 -9.49 -5.84
C LEU A 754 -36.94 -10.79 -5.97
N LEU A 755 -37.56 -11.94 -5.67
CA LEU A 755 -36.93 -13.25 -5.83
C LEU A 755 -36.60 -13.57 -7.29
N ALA A 756 -37.51 -13.26 -8.22
CA ALA A 756 -37.31 -13.44 -9.65
C ALA A 756 -36.17 -12.54 -10.19
N LYS A 757 -36.17 -11.24 -9.80
CA LYS A 757 -35.10 -10.29 -10.14
C LYS A 757 -33.73 -10.78 -9.66
N ARG A 758 -33.65 -11.27 -8.42
CA ARG A 758 -32.43 -11.86 -7.86
C ARG A 758 -31.94 -13.05 -8.68
N ALA A 759 -32.84 -13.97 -9.04
CA ALA A 759 -32.50 -15.16 -9.83
C ALA A 759 -31.93 -14.80 -11.22
N LEU A 760 -32.50 -13.80 -11.88
CA LEU A 760 -32.04 -13.30 -13.19
C LEU A 760 -30.63 -12.69 -13.14
N THR A 761 -30.28 -11.99 -12.05
CA THR A 761 -28.92 -11.46 -11.85
C THR A 761 -27.83 -12.52 -11.74
N LYS A 762 -28.17 -13.78 -11.39
CA LYS A 762 -27.21 -14.89 -11.33
C LYS A 762 -26.92 -15.47 -12.72
N VAL A 763 -27.96 -15.66 -13.55
CA VAL A 763 -27.82 -16.24 -14.89
C VAL A 763 -26.93 -15.38 -15.80
N ARG A 764 -27.06 -14.04 -15.73
CA ARG A 764 -26.22 -13.11 -16.51
C ARG A 764 -24.76 -13.05 -16.05
N ALA A 765 -24.48 -13.37 -14.78
CA ALA A 765 -23.11 -13.39 -14.26
C ALA A 765 -22.37 -14.68 -14.65
N ASP A 766 -23.09 -15.81 -14.75
CA ASP A 766 -22.52 -17.11 -15.11
C ASP A 766 -22.38 -17.30 -16.65
N SER A 767 -23.10 -16.52 -17.47
CA SER A 767 -23.13 -16.71 -18.93
C SER A 767 -22.15 -15.85 -19.74
N GLY A 768 -21.48 -14.84 -19.16
CA GLY A 768 -20.44 -14.06 -19.84
C GLY A 768 -20.85 -13.39 -21.16
N VAL A 769 -22.15 -13.19 -21.42
CA VAL A 769 -22.63 -12.54 -22.65
C VAL A 769 -23.00 -11.09 -22.35
N GLU A 770 -22.13 -10.17 -22.75
CA GLU A 770 -22.52 -8.80 -23.03
C GLU A 770 -23.16 -8.75 -24.43
N ASP A 771 -24.37 -8.20 -24.51
CA ASP A 771 -25.07 -8.00 -25.79
C ASP A 771 -24.31 -6.98 -26.66
N VAL A 772 -23.47 -7.47 -27.58
CA VAL A 772 -23.02 -6.70 -28.74
C VAL A 772 -23.93 -7.05 -29.92
N VAL A 773 -24.94 -6.20 -30.13
CA VAL A 773 -25.66 -6.15 -31.41
C VAL A 773 -24.73 -5.52 -32.45
N LYS A 774 -23.93 -6.33 -33.16
CA LYS A 774 -23.41 -5.98 -34.49
C LYS A 774 -23.34 -7.21 -35.40
N THR A 775 -24.10 -7.11 -36.47
CA THR A 775 -24.17 -7.95 -37.67
C THR A 775 -22.79 -8.33 -38.23
N ARG A 776 -22.56 -9.62 -38.49
CA ARG A 776 -21.48 -10.14 -39.34
C ARG A 776 -22.08 -10.89 -40.54
N ALA A 777 -21.78 -10.42 -41.76
CA ALA A 777 -21.45 -11.30 -42.88
C ALA A 777 -19.93 -11.52 -42.74
N GLY A 778 -19.39 -12.74 -42.67
CA GLY A 778 -19.52 -13.82 -43.62
C GLY A 778 -18.22 -13.84 -44.42
N ASP A 779 -17.25 -14.68 -44.04
CA ASP A 779 -16.59 -15.58 -44.98
C ASP A 779 -15.67 -16.58 -44.28
N SER A 780 -15.26 -17.57 -45.05
CA SER A 780 -14.98 -18.97 -44.74
C SER A 780 -13.52 -19.36 -45.00
N SER A 781 -13.22 -20.65 -44.74
CA SER A 781 -11.97 -21.42 -44.96
C SER A 781 -10.90 -21.34 -43.85
N GLY A 782 -10.30 -22.42 -43.35
CA GLY A 782 -10.30 -23.85 -43.68
C GLY A 782 -8.89 -24.42 -43.46
N ASP A 783 -8.80 -25.48 -42.65
CA ASP A 783 -7.81 -26.60 -42.65
C ASP A 783 -6.31 -26.25 -42.44
N GLU A 784 -5.39 -27.08 -41.92
CA GLU A 784 -5.32 -28.43 -41.35
C GLU A 784 -3.94 -28.54 -40.63
N ALA A 785 -3.76 -29.52 -39.75
CA ALA A 785 -2.51 -29.78 -39.02
C ALA A 785 -1.61 -30.81 -39.73
N SER A 786 -0.28 -30.71 -39.58
CA SER A 786 0.63 -31.86 -39.63
C SER A 786 2.05 -31.55 -39.12
N ASP A 787 2.54 -32.42 -38.23
CA ASP A 787 3.95 -32.63 -37.86
C ASP A 787 4.78 -33.17 -39.03
N GLU A 788 6.09 -32.87 -39.09
CA GLU A 788 7.19 -33.85 -39.21
C GLU A 788 8.59 -33.20 -39.32
N ASN A 789 9.60 -34.06 -39.23
CA ASN A 789 10.93 -33.93 -38.64
C ASN A 789 12.07 -33.64 -39.66
N GLN A 790 13.20 -33.18 -39.12
CA GLN A 790 14.59 -33.48 -39.49
C GLN A 790 15.28 -32.97 -40.79
N SER A 791 16.44 -32.35 -40.50
CA SER A 791 17.76 -32.43 -41.16
C SER A 791 18.06 -31.55 -42.37
N GLU A 792 19.08 -30.70 -42.23
CA GLU A 792 20.20 -30.61 -43.18
C GLU A 792 21.40 -29.84 -42.57
N GLN A 793 22.53 -30.54 -42.43
CA GLN A 793 23.87 -30.00 -42.25
C GLN A 793 24.63 -30.14 -43.58
N ALA A 794 25.24 -29.05 -44.08
CA ALA A 794 26.49 -29.00 -44.88
C ALA A 794 26.60 -27.61 -45.55
N ALA A 795 27.73 -26.98 -45.84
CA ALA A 795 29.13 -27.07 -45.45
C ALA A 795 29.83 -25.92 -46.22
N TRP A 796 30.68 -25.13 -45.55
CA TRP A 796 31.78 -24.42 -46.21
C TRP A 796 32.94 -24.40 -45.23
N ARG A 797 34.06 -24.99 -45.66
CA ARG A 797 35.34 -25.01 -44.96
C ARG A 797 36.29 -24.00 -45.58
N SER A 798 37.03 -23.37 -44.67
CA SER A 798 38.42 -22.91 -44.72
C SER A 798 38.77 -21.66 -45.53
N ALA A 799 39.15 -20.62 -44.79
CA ALA A 799 40.47 -20.01 -44.95
C ALA A 799 41.20 -20.09 -43.60
N SER A 800 42.44 -20.61 -43.63
CA SER A 800 43.32 -20.78 -42.49
C SER A 800 44.05 -19.47 -42.19
N THR A 801 43.84 -18.94 -40.99
CA THR A 801 44.78 -18.04 -40.30
C THR A 801 45.15 -18.70 -38.97
N ARG A 802 46.45 -18.70 -38.65
CA ARG A 802 47.02 -19.31 -37.45
C ARG A 802 46.33 -18.77 -36.19
N SER A 803 45.48 -19.58 -35.55
CA SER A 803 44.97 -19.31 -34.21
C SER A 803 46.15 -19.24 -33.23
N LYS A 804 46.42 -18.05 -32.68
CA LYS A 804 47.30 -17.89 -31.52
C LYS A 804 46.58 -18.49 -30.32
N LYS A 805 47.14 -19.53 -29.72
CA LYS A 805 46.62 -20.10 -28.46
C LYS A 805 46.62 -19.04 -27.36
N ASN A 806 45.55 -18.99 -26.55
CA ASN A 806 45.45 -18.17 -25.35
C ASN A 806 46.67 -18.43 -24.43
N ALA A 807 47.47 -17.39 -24.19
CA ALA A 807 48.71 -17.49 -23.41
C ALA A 807 48.49 -17.31 -21.89
N ILE A 808 47.24 -17.07 -21.46
CA ILE A 808 46.88 -16.96 -20.05
C ILE A 808 46.90 -18.37 -19.44
N ARG A 809 47.62 -18.54 -18.32
CA ARG A 809 47.75 -19.83 -17.64
C ARG A 809 46.92 -19.82 -16.37
N LEU A 810 46.07 -20.82 -16.18
CA LEU A 810 45.39 -21.04 -14.90
C LEU A 810 46.29 -21.90 -14.00
N LEU A 811 46.63 -21.41 -12.82
CA LEU A 811 47.45 -22.11 -11.83
C LEU A 811 46.61 -23.10 -11.03
N ASP A 812 45.42 -22.68 -10.62
CA ASP A 812 44.45 -23.51 -9.90
C ASP A 812 43.04 -22.93 -10.04
N VAL A 813 42.03 -23.78 -10.14
CA VAL A 813 40.62 -23.37 -10.23
C VAL A 813 39.76 -24.36 -9.47
N ALA A 814 38.87 -23.85 -8.64
CA ALA A 814 37.84 -24.65 -8.02
C ALA A 814 36.53 -23.89 -7.97
N SER A 815 35.45 -24.64 -8.03
CA SER A 815 34.08 -24.17 -7.92
C SER A 815 33.34 -25.02 -6.89
N LEU A 816 32.48 -24.40 -6.11
CA LEU A 816 31.65 -25.08 -5.13
C LEU A 816 30.28 -24.42 -5.11
N SER A 817 29.23 -25.24 -5.16
CA SER A 817 27.83 -24.81 -5.04
C SER A 817 27.15 -25.68 -4.00
N VAL A 818 26.47 -25.06 -3.05
CA VAL A 818 25.83 -25.77 -1.94
C VAL A 818 24.45 -25.18 -1.65
N GLU A 819 23.47 -26.07 -1.46
CA GLU A 819 22.08 -25.73 -1.15
C GLU A 819 21.95 -24.88 0.12
N GLY A 820 21.07 -23.89 0.08
CA GLY A 820 20.69 -23.03 1.19
C GLY A 820 19.81 -23.72 2.23
N SER A 821 19.19 -22.92 3.10
CA SER A 821 18.30 -23.39 4.18
C SER A 821 16.83 -22.98 3.99
N GLN A 822 16.49 -22.39 2.84
CA GLN A 822 15.16 -21.86 2.52
C GLN A 822 14.13 -22.93 2.09
N GLY A 823 14.50 -24.21 2.03
CA GLY A 823 13.55 -25.31 1.80
C GLY A 823 13.19 -25.55 0.33
N HIS A 824 14.00 -25.05 -0.62
CA HIS A 824 14.01 -25.43 -2.03
C HIS A 824 15.32 -26.16 -2.37
N ALA A 825 15.35 -26.88 -3.50
CA ALA A 825 16.58 -27.49 -4.01
C ALA A 825 17.52 -26.41 -4.55
N ASN A 826 18.81 -26.72 -4.63
CA ASN A 826 19.82 -25.78 -5.13
C ASN A 826 19.54 -25.34 -6.58
N GLU A 827 19.24 -24.06 -6.78
CA GLU A 827 18.90 -23.46 -8.07
C GLU A 827 20.11 -22.78 -8.72
N ASP A 828 21.18 -22.51 -7.97
CA ASP A 828 22.43 -21.94 -8.48
C ASP A 828 23.15 -22.87 -9.46
N ARG A 829 23.87 -22.27 -10.43
CA ARG A 829 24.75 -22.99 -11.35
C ARG A 829 26.08 -22.27 -11.52
N TYR A 830 27.04 -22.98 -12.09
CA TYR A 830 28.31 -22.39 -12.50
C TYR A 830 28.84 -23.04 -13.78
N VAL A 831 29.67 -22.29 -14.50
CA VAL A 831 30.38 -22.75 -15.69
C VAL A 831 31.86 -22.42 -15.53
N VAL A 832 32.71 -23.45 -15.57
CA VAL A 832 34.17 -23.31 -15.66
C VAL A 832 34.62 -24.08 -16.89
N THR A 833 34.99 -23.36 -17.94
CA THR A 833 35.35 -23.97 -19.22
C THR A 833 36.39 -23.14 -19.96
N SER A 834 37.05 -23.72 -20.94
CA SER A 834 38.13 -23.07 -21.68
C SER A 834 38.25 -23.67 -23.07
N ASN A 835 38.64 -22.85 -24.04
CA ASN A 835 39.10 -23.31 -25.34
C ASN A 835 40.45 -22.66 -25.69
N GLU A 836 40.88 -22.80 -26.95
CA GLU A 836 42.13 -22.21 -27.41
C GLU A 836 42.11 -20.67 -27.46
N ARG A 837 40.93 -20.04 -27.39
CA ARG A 837 40.71 -18.60 -27.57
C ARG A 837 40.57 -17.85 -26.24
N PHE A 838 39.80 -18.40 -25.29
CA PHE A 838 39.53 -17.76 -24.00
C PHE A 838 39.19 -18.76 -22.88
N HIS A 839 39.28 -18.30 -21.63
CA HIS A 839 38.74 -18.97 -20.44
C HIS A 839 37.42 -18.31 -20.03
N LEU A 840 36.42 -19.12 -19.66
CA LEU A 840 35.14 -18.66 -19.13
C LEU A 840 34.94 -19.18 -17.71
N PHE A 841 34.63 -18.26 -16.80
CA PHE A 841 34.17 -18.54 -15.44
C PHE A 841 32.86 -17.81 -15.22
N ALA A 842 31.77 -18.52 -14.96
CA ALA A 842 30.48 -17.90 -14.72
C ALA A 842 29.76 -18.53 -13.53
N VAL A 843 29.07 -17.70 -12.76
CA VAL A 843 28.10 -18.14 -11.74
C VAL A 843 26.72 -17.65 -12.15
N MET A 844 25.72 -18.47 -11.85
CA MET A 844 24.32 -18.18 -12.03
C MET A 844 23.63 -18.34 -10.69
N ASP A 845 22.92 -17.30 -10.27
CA ASP A 845 22.11 -17.29 -9.07
C ASP A 845 20.66 -17.50 -9.52
N GLY A 846 20.11 -18.68 -9.23
CA GLY A 846 18.84 -19.13 -9.78
C GLY A 846 17.68 -18.84 -8.82
N HIS A 847 16.53 -18.45 -9.35
CA HIS A 847 15.34 -18.23 -8.53
C HIS A 847 14.05 -18.61 -9.27
N GLY A 848 13.06 -19.08 -8.49
CA GLY A 848 11.76 -19.49 -9.04
C GLY A 848 11.83 -20.79 -9.85
N GLY A 849 12.90 -21.58 -9.67
CA GLY A 849 13.19 -22.82 -10.40
C GLY A 849 14.58 -22.80 -11.05
N SER A 850 15.16 -23.98 -11.30
CA SER A 850 16.53 -24.08 -11.83
C SER A 850 16.66 -23.91 -13.35
N TRP A 851 15.57 -23.83 -14.10
CA TRP A 851 15.61 -24.04 -15.55
C TRP A 851 16.36 -22.92 -16.30
N ALA A 852 16.25 -21.66 -15.85
CA ALA A 852 17.04 -20.55 -16.37
C ALA A 852 18.55 -20.78 -16.18
N GLY A 853 18.96 -21.23 -14.99
CA GLY A 853 20.35 -21.59 -14.69
C GLY A 853 20.84 -22.78 -15.53
N ASP A 854 20.05 -23.84 -15.63
CA ASP A 854 20.36 -25.04 -16.44
C ASP A 854 20.54 -24.69 -17.93
N PHE A 855 19.64 -23.85 -18.46
CA PHE A 855 19.74 -23.36 -19.85
C PHE A 855 21.05 -22.58 -20.09
N LEU A 856 21.44 -21.72 -19.15
CA LEU A 856 22.68 -20.96 -19.26
C LEU A 856 23.93 -21.85 -19.23
N VAL A 857 23.92 -22.95 -18.46
CA VAL A 857 25.01 -23.94 -18.47
C VAL A 857 25.19 -24.55 -19.86
N ASP A 858 24.09 -24.85 -20.56
CA ASP A 858 24.12 -25.52 -21.86
C ASP A 858 24.51 -24.58 -23.02
N GLU A 859 24.14 -23.31 -22.95
CA GLU A 859 24.17 -22.40 -24.11
C GLU A 859 25.17 -21.23 -23.98
N LEU A 860 25.58 -20.83 -22.77
CA LEU A 860 26.41 -19.64 -22.56
C LEU A 860 27.76 -19.71 -23.29
N PHE A 861 28.48 -20.83 -23.14
CA PHE A 861 29.81 -20.97 -23.74
C PHE A 861 29.75 -20.95 -25.27
N LYS A 862 28.77 -21.65 -25.86
CA LYS A 862 28.56 -21.67 -27.32
C LYS A 862 28.27 -20.26 -27.84
N THR A 863 27.34 -19.57 -27.18
CA THR A 863 26.95 -18.20 -27.50
C THR A 863 28.14 -17.23 -27.48
N LEU A 864 29.04 -17.37 -26.49
CA LEU A 864 30.23 -16.52 -26.39
C LEU A 864 31.32 -16.91 -27.41
N ASP A 865 31.48 -18.19 -27.73
CA ASP A 865 32.44 -18.63 -28.76
C ASP A 865 32.00 -18.20 -30.17
N ASP A 866 30.70 -18.17 -30.44
CA ASP A 866 30.12 -17.76 -31.73
C ASP A 866 30.31 -16.27 -32.02
N VAL A 867 30.36 -15.43 -30.98
CA VAL A 867 30.58 -13.98 -31.14
C VAL A 867 32.03 -13.55 -31.03
N TYR A 868 32.94 -14.49 -30.72
CA TYR A 868 34.37 -14.24 -30.75
C TYR A 868 34.85 -14.14 -32.20
N ASP A 869 35.47 -13.02 -32.53
CA ASP A 869 35.94 -12.70 -33.89
C ASP A 869 37.33 -12.06 -33.79
N ASP A 870 38.32 -12.88 -33.42
CA ASP A 870 39.68 -12.45 -33.04
C ASP A 870 39.64 -11.33 -31.98
N GLY A 871 38.85 -11.58 -30.94
CA GLY A 871 38.58 -10.63 -29.86
C GLY A 871 37.09 -10.53 -29.59
N PHE A 872 36.76 -9.77 -28.54
CA PHE A 872 35.39 -9.56 -28.12
C PHE A 872 34.96 -8.12 -28.37
N ASP A 873 33.89 -7.96 -29.16
CA ASP A 873 33.21 -6.67 -29.32
C ASP A 873 32.08 -6.55 -28.27
N HIS A 874 32.03 -5.42 -27.58
CA HIS A 874 31.07 -5.21 -26.48
C HIS A 874 29.63 -5.22 -26.98
N ALA A 875 29.37 -4.66 -28.17
CA ALA A 875 28.03 -4.63 -28.73
C ALA A 875 27.57 -6.02 -29.20
N LYS A 876 28.47 -6.83 -29.77
CA LYS A 876 28.20 -8.24 -30.10
C LYS A 876 27.90 -9.05 -28.82
N LEU A 877 28.67 -8.86 -27.75
CA LEU A 877 28.45 -9.51 -26.46
C LEU A 877 27.08 -9.15 -25.84
N SER A 878 26.74 -7.86 -25.78
CA SER A 878 25.44 -7.44 -25.25
C SER A 878 24.28 -8.01 -26.07
N LYS A 879 24.37 -7.98 -27.41
CA LYS A 879 23.35 -8.57 -28.29
C LYS A 879 23.23 -10.08 -28.13
N ALA A 880 24.33 -10.78 -27.89
CA ALA A 880 24.34 -12.21 -27.66
C ALA A 880 23.56 -12.58 -26.40
N MET A 881 23.77 -11.86 -25.30
CA MET A 881 23.02 -12.10 -24.05
C MET A 881 21.53 -11.76 -24.19
N GLU A 882 21.19 -10.67 -24.88
CA GLU A 882 19.78 -10.34 -25.17
C GLU A 882 19.11 -11.40 -26.07
N GLN A 883 19.85 -11.99 -27.00
CA GLN A 883 19.35 -13.07 -27.84
C GLN A 883 19.17 -14.38 -27.06
N LEU A 884 20.09 -14.66 -26.14
CA LEU A 884 20.03 -15.80 -25.23
C LEU A 884 18.76 -15.72 -24.37
N ASP A 885 18.47 -14.54 -23.79
CA ASP A 885 17.24 -14.28 -23.04
C ASP A 885 15.98 -14.44 -23.89
N ARG A 886 15.93 -13.83 -25.08
CA ARG A 886 14.78 -13.99 -25.99
C ARG A 886 14.49 -15.46 -26.31
N THR A 887 15.55 -16.26 -26.47
CA THR A 887 15.44 -17.70 -26.74
C THR A 887 14.85 -18.42 -25.53
N PHE A 888 15.36 -18.13 -24.32
CA PHE A 888 14.81 -18.70 -23.09
C PHE A 888 13.37 -18.28 -22.83
N CYS A 889 13.06 -16.97 -22.86
CA CYS A 889 11.70 -16.47 -22.62
C CYS A 889 10.67 -17.07 -23.58
N ALA A 890 11.04 -17.32 -24.84
CA ALA A 890 10.16 -17.99 -25.80
C ALA A 890 9.87 -19.46 -25.42
N MET A 891 10.86 -20.17 -24.90
CA MET A 891 10.68 -21.54 -24.37
C MET A 891 9.88 -21.53 -23.06
N ALA A 892 10.19 -20.61 -22.15
CA ALA A 892 9.53 -20.42 -20.86
C ALA A 892 8.05 -20.10 -21.01
N THR A 893 7.69 -19.19 -21.92
CA THR A 893 6.29 -18.85 -22.23
C THR A 893 5.47 -20.07 -22.64
N ARG A 894 6.04 -20.99 -23.42
CA ARG A 894 5.33 -22.21 -23.87
C ARG A 894 5.12 -23.21 -22.74
N LYS A 895 6.03 -23.26 -21.77
CA LYS A 895 5.95 -24.17 -20.61
C LYS A 895 5.31 -23.54 -19.38
N MET A 896 4.91 -22.25 -19.46
CA MET A 896 4.45 -21.45 -18.31
C MET A 896 5.45 -21.46 -17.14
N ASP A 897 6.74 -21.43 -17.48
CA ASP A 897 7.82 -21.42 -16.50
C ASP A 897 8.24 -19.98 -16.21
N MET A 898 8.40 -19.65 -14.93
CA MET A 898 8.73 -18.30 -14.46
C MET A 898 10.14 -18.21 -13.87
N SER A 899 10.99 -19.24 -14.04
CA SER A 899 12.34 -19.21 -13.50
C SER A 899 13.16 -18.09 -14.10
N GLY A 900 14.03 -17.52 -13.27
CA GLY A 900 14.99 -16.51 -13.63
C GLY A 900 16.36 -16.83 -13.07
N ALA A 901 17.37 -16.16 -13.60
CA ALA A 901 18.72 -16.24 -13.06
C ALA A 901 19.49 -14.93 -13.24
N CYS A 902 20.24 -14.54 -12.21
CA CYS A 902 21.38 -13.64 -12.40
C CYS A 902 22.51 -14.38 -13.11
N LEU A 903 23.33 -13.65 -13.87
CA LEU A 903 24.50 -14.17 -14.56
C LEU A 903 25.67 -13.23 -14.38
N LEU A 904 26.77 -13.75 -13.84
CA LEU A 904 28.06 -13.07 -13.85
C LEU A 904 29.11 -13.95 -14.54
N ALA A 905 29.63 -13.50 -15.67
CA ALA A 905 30.64 -14.20 -16.46
C ALA A 905 31.94 -13.40 -16.59
N VAL A 906 33.07 -14.08 -16.40
CA VAL A 906 34.42 -13.55 -16.57
C VAL A 906 35.10 -14.26 -17.72
N LEU A 907 35.57 -13.48 -18.70
CA LEU A 907 36.31 -13.94 -19.86
C LEU A 907 37.77 -13.50 -19.75
N LEU A 908 38.70 -14.45 -19.80
CA LEU A 908 40.14 -14.18 -19.88
C LEU A 908 40.67 -14.61 -21.25
N TYR A 909 41.20 -13.67 -22.03
CA TYR A 909 41.74 -13.92 -23.36
C TYR A 909 42.92 -13.01 -23.66
N VAL A 910 43.75 -13.37 -24.64
CA VAL A 910 44.77 -12.46 -25.17
C VAL A 910 44.16 -11.71 -26.34
N ASP A 911 44.11 -10.38 -26.27
CA ASP A 911 43.65 -9.56 -27.39
C ASP A 911 44.65 -9.69 -28.54
N PRO A 912 44.24 -10.23 -29.70
CA PRO A 912 45.16 -10.49 -30.80
C PRO A 912 45.66 -9.22 -31.47
N ASN A 913 44.99 -8.07 -31.27
CA ASN A 913 45.41 -6.77 -31.81
C ASN A 913 46.52 -6.14 -30.97
N THR A 914 46.45 -6.28 -29.64
CA THR A 914 47.43 -5.67 -28.71
C THR A 914 48.46 -6.66 -28.18
N ASP A 915 48.21 -7.97 -28.34
CA ASP A 915 48.96 -9.07 -27.73
C ASP A 915 49.01 -8.98 -26.18
N THR A 916 48.03 -8.31 -25.57
CA THR A 916 47.93 -8.16 -24.12
C THR A 916 46.82 -9.02 -23.52
N PRO A 917 47.03 -9.62 -22.34
CA PRO A 917 45.99 -10.38 -21.65
C PRO A 917 44.89 -9.44 -21.15
N GLN A 918 43.64 -9.77 -21.46
CA GLN A 918 42.45 -9.01 -21.14
C GLN A 918 41.53 -9.79 -20.22
N LYS A 919 40.82 -9.06 -19.36
CA LYS A 919 39.69 -9.56 -18.57
C LYS A 919 38.43 -8.78 -18.93
N ILE A 920 37.39 -9.49 -19.36
CA ILE A 920 36.05 -8.94 -19.59
C ILE A 920 35.10 -9.53 -18.54
N VAL A 921 34.29 -8.67 -17.93
CA VAL A 921 33.22 -9.04 -17.01
C VAL A 921 31.88 -8.68 -17.65
N LEU A 922 30.99 -9.67 -17.72
CA LEU A 922 29.59 -9.52 -18.10
C LEU A 922 28.75 -9.73 -16.85
N ASN A 923 28.08 -8.68 -16.37
CA ASN A 923 27.21 -8.77 -15.21
C ASN A 923 25.74 -8.53 -15.59
N ILE A 924 24.86 -9.44 -15.19
CA ILE A 924 23.39 -9.38 -15.30
C ILE A 924 22.87 -9.79 -13.92
N GLY A 925 22.69 -8.83 -13.01
CA GLY A 925 22.18 -9.10 -11.66
C GLY A 925 23.16 -8.73 -10.56
N ASP A 926 23.02 -9.36 -9.40
CA ASP A 926 23.70 -9.01 -8.14
C ASP A 926 24.76 -10.01 -7.67
N CYS A 927 25.15 -10.95 -8.54
CA CYS A 927 26.40 -11.67 -8.41
C CYS A 927 27.61 -10.70 -8.48
N ARG A 928 28.72 -11.06 -7.80
CA ARG A 928 29.93 -10.22 -7.78
C ARG A 928 31.23 -10.98 -8.01
N VAL A 929 32.15 -10.31 -8.71
CA VAL A 929 33.56 -10.72 -8.87
C VAL A 929 34.50 -9.72 -8.20
N ILE A 930 35.48 -10.25 -7.47
CA ILE A 930 36.59 -9.50 -6.89
C ILE A 930 37.92 -10.07 -7.37
N ILE A 931 38.93 -9.20 -7.47
CA ILE A 931 40.29 -9.56 -7.89
C ILE A 931 41.34 -8.95 -6.97
N GLN A 932 42.43 -9.69 -6.78
CA GLN A 932 43.68 -9.16 -6.25
C GLN A 932 44.82 -9.52 -7.22
N GLU A 933 45.50 -8.51 -7.74
CA GLU A 933 46.59 -8.67 -8.71
C GLU A 933 47.94 -8.34 -8.05
N ALA A 934 48.95 -9.16 -8.30
CA ALA A 934 50.33 -8.95 -7.86
C ALA A 934 51.24 -8.85 -9.09
N PRO A 935 51.90 -7.70 -9.34
CA PRO A 935 52.84 -7.55 -10.45
C PRO A 935 53.98 -8.55 -10.33
N GLU A 936 54.47 -9.02 -11.47
CA GLU A 936 55.71 -9.79 -11.50
C GLU A 936 56.87 -8.93 -10.95
N SER A 937 57.42 -9.33 -9.79
CA SER A 937 58.66 -8.76 -9.26
C SER A 937 59.73 -8.89 -10.34
N ALA A 938 60.16 -7.77 -10.92
CA ALA A 938 61.19 -7.69 -11.95
C ALA A 938 62.32 -8.68 -11.65
N ALA A 939 62.43 -9.72 -12.46
CA ALA A 939 63.49 -10.70 -12.39
C ALA A 939 64.83 -10.05 -12.79
N THR A 940 65.41 -9.22 -11.92
CA THR A 940 66.84 -8.98 -11.97
C THR A 940 67.51 -10.20 -11.36
N GLY A 941 68.13 -11.01 -12.23
CA GLY A 941 68.87 -12.20 -11.85
C GLY A 941 69.92 -11.91 -10.77
N LYS A 942 69.68 -12.42 -9.56
CA LYS A 942 70.68 -12.88 -8.59
C LYS A 942 69.95 -13.62 -7.47
N LYS A 943 70.17 -14.94 -7.37
CA LYS A 943 69.74 -15.78 -6.24
C LYS A 943 70.36 -15.24 -4.94
N ALA A 944 69.60 -14.52 -4.13
CA ALA A 944 69.94 -14.24 -2.75
C ALA A 944 69.18 -15.21 -1.84
N LYS A 945 69.93 -16.06 -1.12
CA LYS A 945 69.40 -16.85 0.00
C LYS A 945 69.02 -15.87 1.12
N GLY A 946 67.73 -15.71 1.37
CA GLY A 946 67.18 -14.91 2.46
C GLY A 946 65.66 -14.87 2.33
N LYS A 947 64.94 -14.97 3.46
CA LYS A 947 63.48 -14.89 3.55
C LYS A 947 62.90 -13.89 2.55
N ALA A 948 61.91 -14.32 1.77
CA ALA A 948 61.11 -13.43 0.94
C ALA A 948 60.65 -12.23 1.79
N PRO A 949 60.75 -10.99 1.29
CA PRO A 949 60.17 -9.85 1.99
C PRO A 949 58.66 -10.09 2.16
N PRO A 950 58.03 -9.51 3.20
CA PRO A 950 56.58 -9.61 3.36
C PRO A 950 55.94 -9.04 2.11
N THR A 951 55.23 -9.89 1.36
CA THR A 951 54.44 -9.49 0.20
C THR A 951 53.53 -8.34 0.62
N THR A 952 53.73 -7.19 0.01
CA THR A 952 52.86 -6.03 0.13
C THR A 952 51.42 -6.53 -0.10
N ALA A 953 50.52 -6.33 0.87
CA ALA A 953 49.14 -6.79 0.75
C ALA A 953 48.54 -6.20 -0.52
N GLY A 954 48.28 -7.03 -1.53
CA GLY A 954 47.66 -6.59 -2.78
C GLY A 954 46.29 -5.99 -2.46
N LYS A 955 45.95 -4.90 -3.13
CA LYS A 955 44.66 -4.23 -2.93
C LYS A 955 43.58 -5.04 -3.64
N THR A 956 42.51 -5.36 -2.94
CA THR A 956 41.33 -6.03 -3.51
C THR A 956 40.46 -5.02 -4.25
N PHE A 957 40.01 -5.37 -5.45
CA PHE A 957 39.10 -4.57 -6.28
C PHE A 957 37.88 -5.40 -6.66
N ALA A 958 36.69 -4.78 -6.66
CA ALA A 958 35.51 -5.36 -7.29
C ALA A 958 35.53 -5.05 -8.80
N LEU A 959 35.25 -6.05 -9.63
CA LEU A 959 35.20 -5.88 -11.09
C LEU A 959 33.77 -5.73 -11.63
N SER A 960 32.75 -5.91 -10.79
CA SER A 960 31.33 -5.67 -11.10
C SER A 960 30.65 -4.81 -10.04
N GLU A 961 29.50 -4.23 -10.38
CA GLU A 961 28.56 -3.59 -9.46
C GLU A 961 27.27 -4.39 -9.43
N ASP A 962 26.72 -4.63 -8.25
CA ASP A 962 25.45 -5.36 -8.11
C ASP A 962 24.31 -4.59 -8.78
N HIS A 963 23.51 -5.28 -9.59
CA HIS A 963 22.35 -4.70 -10.27
C HIS A 963 21.09 -4.90 -9.45
N CYS A 964 21.04 -4.28 -8.28
CA CYS A 964 19.89 -4.29 -7.38
C CYS A 964 19.45 -2.85 -7.05
N ALA A 965 18.42 -2.68 -6.23
CA ALA A 965 17.89 -1.36 -5.88
C ALA A 965 18.89 -0.42 -5.16
N ALA A 966 19.96 -0.96 -4.58
CA ALA A 966 21.04 -0.16 -3.99
C ALA A 966 21.87 0.58 -5.05
N ASN A 967 21.93 0.05 -6.28
CA ASN A 967 22.58 0.70 -7.41
C ASN A 967 21.70 1.81 -7.97
N VAL A 968 22.13 3.06 -7.79
CA VAL A 968 21.35 4.24 -8.19
C VAL A 968 21.08 4.25 -9.70
N LYS A 969 22.01 3.76 -10.52
CA LYS A 969 21.84 3.72 -11.99
C LYS A 969 20.75 2.73 -12.39
N GLU A 970 20.78 1.52 -11.82
CA GLU A 970 19.76 0.50 -12.08
C GLU A 970 18.40 0.90 -11.55
N ARG A 971 18.36 1.44 -10.33
CA ARG A 971 17.13 1.97 -9.73
C ARG A 971 16.50 3.03 -10.63
N THR A 972 17.30 3.99 -11.08
CA THR A 972 16.84 5.08 -11.94
C THR A 972 16.37 4.56 -13.30
N ARG A 973 17.09 3.60 -13.91
CA ARG A 973 16.69 2.96 -15.18
C ARG A 973 15.35 2.25 -15.07
N ALA A 974 15.19 1.38 -14.07
CA ALA A 974 13.95 0.63 -13.89
C ALA A 974 12.77 1.57 -13.61
N LEU A 975 12.94 2.57 -12.73
CA LEU A 975 11.91 3.59 -12.48
C LEU A 975 11.51 4.35 -13.76
N HIS A 976 12.46 4.75 -14.61
CA HIS A 976 12.17 5.40 -15.89
C HIS A 976 11.43 4.50 -16.89
N SER A 977 11.53 3.17 -16.75
CA SER A 977 10.74 2.22 -17.56
C SER A 977 9.32 1.98 -17.04
N GLY A 978 8.94 2.66 -15.95
CA GLY A 978 7.65 2.47 -15.28
C GLY A 978 7.67 1.35 -14.23
N ALA A 979 8.83 0.74 -13.96
CA ALA A 979 8.96 -0.26 -12.90
C ALA A 979 8.83 0.41 -11.54
N TYR A 980 8.07 -0.20 -10.63
CA TYR A 980 8.02 0.23 -9.23
C TYR A 980 8.86 -0.72 -8.37
N ILE A 981 9.51 -0.16 -7.35
CA ILE A 981 10.49 -0.87 -6.52
C ILE A 981 10.01 -0.83 -5.08
N GLN A 982 9.82 -2.00 -4.49
CA GLN A 982 9.34 -2.19 -3.12
C GLN A 982 10.26 -3.17 -2.38
N ASN A 983 10.66 -2.83 -1.15
CA ASN A 983 11.57 -3.66 -0.34
C ASN A 983 12.87 -4.04 -1.07
N LYS A 984 13.40 -3.11 -1.90
CA LYS A 984 14.55 -3.31 -2.80
C LYS A 984 14.30 -4.24 -4.00
N ARG A 985 13.05 -4.66 -4.25
CA ARG A 985 12.64 -5.59 -5.31
C ARG A 985 11.74 -4.93 -6.35
N ILE A 986 11.94 -5.22 -7.63
CA ILE A 986 11.02 -4.86 -8.72
C ILE A 986 9.69 -5.58 -8.49
N ALA A 987 8.60 -4.84 -8.63
CA ALA A 987 7.25 -5.28 -8.34
C ALA A 987 7.02 -5.79 -6.88
N GLY A 988 8.01 -5.64 -6.00
CA GLY A 988 8.04 -6.26 -4.67
C GLY A 988 8.41 -7.75 -4.66
N VAL A 989 8.72 -8.33 -5.83
CA VAL A 989 8.93 -9.77 -6.03
C VAL A 989 10.39 -10.07 -6.31
N LEU A 990 10.97 -9.40 -7.33
CA LEU A 990 12.29 -9.74 -7.87
C LEU A 990 13.37 -8.75 -7.39
N GLU A 991 14.38 -9.24 -6.67
CA GLU A 991 15.48 -8.39 -6.18
C GLU A 991 16.46 -7.89 -7.25
N PRO A 992 16.95 -8.74 -8.18
CA PRO A 992 17.82 -8.28 -9.27
C PRO A 992 17.05 -7.50 -10.33
N PHE A 993 17.72 -6.47 -10.87
CA PHE A 993 17.14 -5.54 -11.85
C PHE A 993 17.47 -5.96 -13.28
N ARG A 994 18.36 -6.94 -13.42
CA ARG A 994 18.77 -7.55 -14.67
C ARG A 994 18.83 -9.05 -14.47
N THR A 995 18.16 -9.81 -15.31
CA THR A 995 18.12 -11.27 -15.25
C THR A 995 17.97 -11.87 -16.64
N ILE A 996 18.29 -13.15 -16.76
CA ILE A 996 17.81 -14.03 -17.84
C ILE A 996 16.57 -14.75 -17.32
N GLY A 997 15.49 -14.82 -18.11
CA GLY A 997 14.20 -15.38 -17.63
C GLY A 997 13.25 -14.33 -17.05
N ASP A 998 12.49 -14.69 -16.02
CA ASP A 998 11.47 -13.82 -15.39
C ASP A 998 10.45 -13.25 -16.38
N ILE A 999 9.79 -14.15 -17.15
CA ILE A 999 8.88 -13.74 -18.22
C ILE A 999 7.68 -12.93 -17.70
N ASP A 1000 7.29 -13.17 -16.44
CA ASP A 1000 6.26 -12.43 -15.72
C ASP A 1000 6.68 -10.98 -15.43
N MET A 1001 7.97 -10.65 -15.49
CA MET A 1001 8.50 -9.30 -15.31
C MET A 1001 8.98 -8.64 -16.62
N LYS A 1002 8.83 -9.33 -17.76
CA LYS A 1002 9.26 -8.87 -19.09
C LYS A 1002 8.12 -8.75 -20.12
N GLY A 1003 6.88 -8.83 -19.67
CA GLY A 1003 5.69 -8.71 -20.52
C GLY A 1003 5.55 -7.34 -21.21
N PRO A 1004 4.58 -7.19 -22.15
CA PRO A 1004 4.36 -5.96 -22.91
C PRO A 1004 4.17 -4.71 -22.02
N ASP A 1005 3.49 -4.88 -20.88
CA ASP A 1005 3.18 -3.80 -19.92
C ASP A 1005 4.33 -3.53 -18.93
N MET A 1006 5.36 -4.40 -18.91
CA MET A 1006 6.53 -4.33 -18.01
C MET A 1006 7.83 -4.20 -18.80
N LYS A 1007 7.73 -3.58 -19.98
CA LYS A 1007 8.85 -3.44 -20.90
C LYS A 1007 10.00 -2.68 -20.24
N ASN A 1008 11.18 -3.31 -20.24
CA ASN A 1008 12.43 -2.79 -19.66
C ASN A 1008 12.46 -2.65 -18.13
N TRP A 1009 11.49 -3.23 -17.39
CA TRP A 1009 11.57 -3.27 -15.94
C TRP A 1009 12.80 -4.07 -15.51
N VAL A 1010 12.85 -5.30 -15.98
CA VAL A 1010 14.00 -6.20 -15.89
C VAL A 1010 14.59 -6.35 -17.29
N ILE A 1011 15.91 -6.21 -17.43
CA ILE A 1011 16.57 -6.32 -18.74
C ILE A 1011 17.67 -7.38 -18.75
N PRO A 1012 17.85 -8.11 -19.85
CA PRO A 1012 18.94 -9.09 -19.99
C PRO A 1012 20.25 -8.46 -20.51
N THR A 1013 20.27 -7.16 -20.81
CA THR A 1013 21.47 -6.50 -21.33
C THR A 1013 22.55 -6.49 -20.24
N PRO A 1014 23.76 -7.04 -20.47
CA PRO A 1014 24.82 -7.06 -19.46
C PRO A 1014 25.47 -5.69 -19.28
N GLU A 1015 25.97 -5.42 -18.08
CA GLU A 1015 27.08 -4.47 -17.91
C GLU A 1015 28.37 -5.15 -18.37
N VAL A 1016 29.03 -4.56 -19.38
CA VAL A 1016 30.29 -5.06 -19.92
C VAL A 1016 31.43 -4.18 -19.43
N ARG A 1017 32.38 -4.75 -18.69
CA ARG A 1017 33.61 -4.08 -18.27
C ARG A 1017 34.82 -4.82 -18.80
N GLN A 1018 35.73 -4.09 -19.45
CA GLN A 1018 37.00 -4.63 -19.94
C GLN A 1018 38.16 -3.91 -19.28
N SER A 1019 39.18 -4.67 -18.89
CA SER A 1019 40.46 -4.12 -18.44
C SER A 1019 41.59 -5.10 -18.75
N GLU A 1020 42.83 -4.60 -18.79
CA GLU A 1020 44.01 -5.45 -18.94
C GLU A 1020 44.21 -6.30 -17.68
N LEU A 1021 44.57 -7.58 -17.84
CA LEU A 1021 44.97 -8.48 -16.77
C LEU A 1021 46.46 -8.27 -16.50
N LEU A 1022 46.86 -7.96 -15.26
CA LEU A 1022 48.28 -7.72 -14.99
C LEU A 1022 49.13 -8.98 -15.17
N VAL A 1023 50.27 -8.83 -15.86
CA VAL A 1023 51.27 -9.88 -16.00
C VAL A 1023 51.91 -10.15 -14.61
N GLY A 1024 51.63 -11.32 -14.06
CA GLY A 1024 51.97 -11.67 -12.68
C GLY A 1024 51.04 -12.76 -12.16
N ARG A 1025 50.79 -12.77 -10.84
CA ARG A 1025 49.80 -13.67 -10.23
C ARG A 1025 48.53 -12.90 -9.89
N SER A 1026 47.39 -13.44 -10.27
CA SER A 1026 46.08 -12.88 -9.94
C SER A 1026 45.19 -13.90 -9.26
N ILE A 1027 44.41 -13.46 -8.28
CA ILE A 1027 43.39 -14.28 -7.63
C ILE A 1027 42.04 -13.64 -7.89
N LEU A 1028 41.12 -14.40 -8.50
CA LEU A 1028 39.72 -14.01 -8.67
C LEU A 1028 38.84 -14.84 -7.74
N VAL A 1029 37.83 -14.18 -7.17
CA VAL A 1029 36.70 -14.83 -6.52
C VAL A 1029 35.42 -14.33 -7.17
N ILE A 1030 34.62 -15.26 -7.67
CA ILE A 1030 33.35 -15.01 -8.37
C ILE A 1030 32.28 -15.75 -7.57
N ALA A 1031 31.24 -15.08 -7.10
CA ALA A 1031 30.21 -15.75 -6.29
C ALA A 1031 28.80 -15.15 -6.46
N THR A 1032 27.80 -15.92 -6.04
CA THR A 1032 26.38 -15.53 -5.94
C THR A 1032 26.11 -14.69 -4.69
N ASP A 1033 24.89 -14.16 -4.57
CA ASP A 1033 24.54 -13.25 -3.48
C ASP A 1033 24.58 -13.93 -2.10
N GLY A 1034 24.45 -15.26 -2.04
CA GLY A 1034 24.61 -16.10 -0.86
C GLY A 1034 25.98 -15.93 -0.18
N VAL A 1035 26.99 -15.40 -0.89
CA VAL A 1035 28.25 -14.93 -0.29
C VAL A 1035 28.19 -13.43 0.04
N TRP A 1036 27.73 -12.60 -0.89
CA TRP A 1036 27.90 -11.14 -0.83
C TRP A 1036 26.92 -10.41 0.10
N THR A 1037 25.81 -11.06 0.46
CA THR A 1037 24.85 -10.58 1.46
C THR A 1037 25.43 -10.65 2.88
N VAL A 1038 26.37 -11.57 3.13
CA VAL A 1038 26.92 -11.86 4.47
C VAL A 1038 28.43 -11.57 4.61
N LEU A 1039 29.21 -11.62 3.52
CA LEU A 1039 30.65 -11.36 3.52
C LEU A 1039 31.03 -10.15 2.65
N ASN A 1040 32.02 -9.37 3.12
CA ASN A 1040 32.56 -8.24 2.35
C ASN A 1040 33.80 -8.63 1.53
N ASN A 1041 34.07 -7.86 0.48
CA ASN A 1041 35.14 -8.11 -0.50
C ASN A 1041 36.52 -8.39 0.13
N ASN A 1042 36.94 -7.57 1.10
CA ASN A 1042 38.27 -7.71 1.71
C ASN A 1042 38.39 -8.98 2.53
N ARG A 1043 37.33 -9.35 3.26
CA ARG A 1043 37.28 -10.58 4.06
C ARG A 1043 37.29 -11.81 3.17
N THR A 1044 36.45 -11.84 2.14
CA THR A 1044 36.39 -12.95 1.19
C THR A 1044 37.74 -13.17 0.49
N MET A 1045 38.39 -12.09 0.04
CA MET A 1045 39.73 -12.18 -0.56
C MET A 1045 40.79 -12.62 0.45
N ALA A 1046 40.73 -12.16 1.70
CA ALA A 1046 41.67 -12.59 2.73
C ALA A 1046 41.59 -14.11 2.99
N LEU A 1047 40.39 -14.70 2.94
CA LEU A 1047 40.21 -16.15 3.03
C LEU A 1047 40.81 -16.85 1.82
N ALA A 1048 40.50 -16.38 0.61
CA ALA A 1048 41.07 -16.95 -0.62
C ALA A 1048 42.61 -16.92 -0.60
N VAL A 1049 43.21 -15.77 -0.26
CA VAL A 1049 44.67 -15.60 -0.17
C VAL A 1049 45.27 -16.47 0.92
N LYS A 1050 44.62 -16.57 2.08
CA LYS A 1050 45.08 -17.42 3.19
C LYS A 1050 45.12 -18.88 2.78
N GLU A 1051 44.06 -19.39 2.19
CA GLU A 1051 43.94 -20.81 1.80
C GLU A 1051 44.79 -21.15 0.58
N LEU A 1052 45.05 -20.18 -0.31
CA LEU A 1052 46.02 -20.30 -1.40
C LEU A 1052 47.50 -20.10 -0.95
N GLY A 1053 47.72 -19.61 0.27
CA GLY A 1053 49.04 -19.19 0.79
C GLY A 1053 49.50 -19.81 2.12
N ALA A 1054 48.77 -20.77 2.71
CA ALA A 1054 49.04 -21.25 4.07
C ALA A 1054 50.33 -22.11 4.19
N ASN A 1055 51.17 -21.72 5.15
CA ASN A 1055 52.40 -22.40 5.55
C ASN A 1055 52.15 -23.81 6.10
N GLY A 1056 52.22 -24.84 5.24
CA GLY A 1056 52.45 -26.23 5.64
C GLY A 1056 51.37 -27.27 5.31
N ALA A 1057 50.19 -26.85 4.82
CA ALA A 1057 49.22 -27.74 4.15
C ALA A 1057 49.21 -27.44 2.64
N ARG A 1058 48.66 -28.34 1.80
CA ARG A 1058 48.62 -28.14 0.34
C ARG A 1058 47.62 -27.02 0.03
N PRO A 1059 48.05 -25.81 -0.36
CA PRO A 1059 47.14 -24.73 -0.69
C PRO A 1059 46.42 -25.08 -1.99
N SER A 1060 45.11 -24.85 -2.05
CA SER A 1060 44.31 -25.10 -3.25
C SER A 1060 43.12 -24.16 -3.35
N ALA A 1061 42.69 -23.87 -4.58
CA ALA A 1061 41.46 -23.15 -4.85
C ALA A 1061 40.24 -23.86 -4.22
N GLU A 1062 40.29 -25.20 -4.10
CA GLU A 1062 39.25 -25.99 -3.44
C GLU A 1062 39.12 -25.65 -1.96
N SER A 1063 40.24 -25.59 -1.22
CA SER A 1063 40.26 -25.17 0.19
C SER A 1063 39.73 -23.74 0.35
N ALA A 1064 40.10 -22.85 -0.57
CA ALA A 1064 39.62 -21.47 -0.58
C ALA A 1064 38.09 -21.39 -0.79
N ALA A 1065 37.55 -22.11 -1.77
CA ALA A 1065 36.12 -22.18 -2.03
C ALA A 1065 35.36 -22.74 -0.82
N GLN A 1066 35.84 -23.84 -0.23
CA GLN A 1066 35.27 -24.46 0.97
C GLN A 1066 35.28 -23.50 2.17
N ALA A 1067 36.38 -22.77 2.38
CA ALA A 1067 36.48 -21.79 3.46
C ALA A 1067 35.49 -20.63 3.29
N ILE A 1068 35.33 -20.13 2.07
CA ILE A 1068 34.37 -19.04 1.77
C ILE A 1068 32.93 -19.51 2.02
N VAL A 1069 32.53 -20.68 1.51
CA VAL A 1069 31.18 -21.22 1.72
C VAL A 1069 30.91 -21.48 3.19
N LYS A 1070 31.87 -22.08 3.90
CA LYS A 1070 31.76 -22.32 5.34
C LYS A 1070 31.55 -21.01 6.10
N GLU A 1071 32.33 -19.99 5.80
CA GLU A 1071 32.25 -18.72 6.50
C GLU A 1071 30.96 -17.95 6.16
N ALA A 1072 30.46 -18.03 4.92
CA ALA A 1072 29.17 -17.46 4.55
C ALA A 1072 28.02 -18.09 5.36
N ARG A 1073 28.03 -19.42 5.54
CA ARG A 1073 27.06 -20.13 6.37
C ARG A 1073 27.16 -19.78 7.86
N GLU A 1074 28.37 -19.69 8.39
CA GLU A 1074 28.59 -19.26 9.79
C GLU A 1074 28.11 -17.83 10.05
N PHE A 1075 28.12 -16.97 9.03
CA PHE A 1075 27.60 -15.61 9.08
C PHE A 1075 26.09 -15.51 8.76
N GLY A 1076 25.41 -16.65 8.65
CA GLY A 1076 23.96 -16.73 8.57
C GLY A 1076 23.39 -16.62 7.17
N SER A 1077 24.17 -16.95 6.12
CA SER A 1077 23.61 -17.10 4.78
C SER A 1077 22.55 -18.19 4.76
N SER A 1078 21.33 -17.80 4.36
CA SER A 1078 20.21 -18.71 4.21
C SER A 1078 19.99 -19.18 2.77
N ASP A 1079 20.60 -18.50 1.79
CA ASP A 1079 20.46 -18.77 0.36
C ASP A 1079 21.39 -19.87 -0.16
N ASP A 1080 21.20 -20.28 -1.42
CA ASP A 1080 22.17 -21.09 -2.15
C ASP A 1080 23.51 -20.34 -2.25
N VAL A 1081 24.62 -21.08 -2.11
CA VAL A 1081 25.95 -20.47 -2.10
C VAL A 1081 26.82 -21.10 -3.16
N THR A 1082 27.13 -20.31 -4.19
CA THR A 1082 28.03 -20.71 -5.28
C THR A 1082 29.23 -19.79 -5.39
N VAL A 1083 30.43 -20.37 -5.44
CA VAL A 1083 31.70 -19.65 -5.53
C VAL A 1083 32.66 -20.33 -6.51
N ILE A 1084 33.37 -19.55 -7.30
CA ILE A 1084 34.53 -19.95 -8.10
C ILE A 1084 35.75 -19.17 -7.60
N VAL A 1085 36.82 -19.89 -7.29
CA VAL A 1085 38.13 -19.32 -6.97
C VAL A 1085 39.10 -19.67 -8.10
N VAL A 1086 39.73 -18.66 -8.69
CA VAL A 1086 40.66 -18.81 -9.81
C VAL A 1086 42.00 -18.20 -9.41
N SER A 1087 43.07 -18.98 -9.48
CA SER A 1087 44.44 -18.48 -9.46
C SER A 1087 44.98 -18.48 -10.89
N VAL A 1088 45.36 -17.30 -11.38
CA VAL A 1088 45.90 -17.06 -12.73
C VAL A 1088 47.37 -16.67 -12.65
#